data_AF-A0AAD1YEB3-F1
#
_entry.id   AF-A0AAD1YEB3-F1
#
_cell.length_a   1.000
_cell.length_b   1.000
_cell.length_c   1.000
_cell.angle_alpha   90.00
_cell.angle_beta   90.00
_cell.angle_gamma   90.00
#
_symmetry.space_group_name_H-M   'P 1'
#
loop_
_entity.id
_entity.type
_entity.pdbx_description
1 polymer ?
#
loop_
_entity_poly.entity_id
_entity_poly.type
_entity_poly.pdbx_seq_one_letter_code
_entity_poly.pdbx_strand_id
1 'polypeptide(L)'
;MKHMKKKLLSLLLIFVMGISMSISYIPVYAADYVEWKNNAIIYPQSGQLVAAGPIYLQWHKLDDAIKYNVYIDDNFQGYVDATNDDVIEYEIYSTSVASHKLKIVAELVDGKNVTSNIRTFYVSKKGMGSGMIDKVQESGLSWYYHWATDPKMQFVPMIWGEGEYGPNWLENPDNKKYKTILGFNEPDFKDQSNMSVDTAIEEWPSFMESGLRVGSPATGVAAPWSNDWFKLFMEKIDEDSNLDVDFIAVHCYLDGPWADTFLEMIDDCYEKYHKPIWITEFGIAEWNQGKWNTNNPDALRDIAEFMKKVIPALDKREYVERYAWFPFDPTDKYGGASGLYDMNTGKLNSLGKVYRNLGNPKGYTLPNLDGSIDQESIPKDIVVDDGYAELLTDPENPEQETSKAPTVNGKIYTSTTTINGRAGANANIKLFVEEIIETNNITTSEREIIETDNTTTSEQVTIKTNNTTTSEQVTIKIEEKEIASAIADKYGNWTAKIPAQKENTIIKVTAKEEGKLESSISVKVYKYSSSSSGSSSKSSSSSSKNSNDKITTEEEINTDIKDTNNMEKNVGWVEDKNNKTWYYFDSISGEKKTGWYRDANTGKWYMLDRKTGAMITSWFNDLNGKWYYLDVSSGEMKTDWYRDVNTGKWYMLDRKSGEMITNWFNDLNGKWYYLDTNSGEMKKGWILDGNKKWYHLGTSGAMTIGWIKDTDGKWYYMYSDGSMAYDTYIDRYYVNFNGAYKEY
;
A
#
# COMPACT_ATOMS: atom_id res chain seq x y z
N MET A 1 -6.35 91.17 33.51
CA MET A 1 -6.36 90.38 34.76
C MET A 1 -5.06 89.58 34.89
N LYS A 2 -4.72 89.10 36.08
CA LYS A 2 -3.42 88.49 36.43
C LYS A 2 -3.15 87.19 35.63
N HIS A 3 -1.99 87.00 34.99
CA HIS A 3 -0.70 86.54 35.58
C HIS A 3 -0.85 85.14 36.22
N MET A 4 -0.19 84.06 35.79
CA MET A 4 1.26 83.73 35.75
C MET A 4 1.44 82.29 35.17
N LYS A 5 2.59 81.72 34.74
CA LYS A 5 4.00 82.13 34.52
C LYS A 5 4.80 80.98 33.84
N LYS A 6 5.90 81.33 33.12
CA LYS A 6 7.17 80.55 32.94
C LYS A 6 7.06 79.19 32.18
N LYS A 7 8.09 78.56 31.59
CA LYS A 7 9.47 78.84 31.06
C LYS A 7 9.87 77.58 30.23
N LEU A 8 10.95 77.47 29.41
CA LEU A 8 11.82 78.33 28.59
C LEU A 8 13.01 77.46 28.09
N LEU A 9 13.61 77.72 26.90
CA LEU A 9 14.79 77.02 26.30
C LEU A 9 14.51 75.54 25.88
N SER A 10 15.28 74.86 25.01
CA SER A 10 16.19 75.24 23.89
C SER A 10 16.78 74.00 23.20
N LEU A 11 17.20 74.12 21.93
CA LEU A 11 17.92 73.08 21.13
C LEU A 11 17.05 71.80 20.93
N LEU A 12 17.30 70.89 19.98
CA LEU A 12 18.41 70.67 19.04
C LEU A 12 17.86 70.06 17.73
N LEU A 13 18.53 70.25 16.58
CA LEU A 13 18.34 69.34 15.44
C LEU A 13 18.91 67.96 15.81
N ILE A 14 18.10 66.90 15.82
CA ILE A 14 18.58 65.54 15.54
C ILE A 14 17.62 64.88 14.56
N PHE A 15 18.22 64.33 13.50
CA PHE A 15 17.61 63.57 12.43
C PHE A 15 17.16 62.20 12.99
N VAL A 16 15.87 61.91 12.97
CA VAL A 16 15.36 60.54 13.21
C VAL A 16 14.55 60.15 11.98
N MET A 17 15.07 59.16 11.23
CA MET A 17 14.39 58.60 10.07
C MET A 17 13.07 57.97 10.52
N GLY A 18 12.01 58.22 9.76
CA GLY A 18 10.73 57.58 10.02
C GLY A 18 10.82 56.08 9.74
N ILE A 19 10.82 55.27 10.79
CA ILE A 19 10.40 53.87 10.70
C ILE A 19 8.93 53.87 11.09
N SER A 20 8.06 53.84 10.09
CA SER A 20 6.67 53.44 10.30
C SER A 20 6.68 51.95 10.63
N MET A 21 6.67 51.60 11.92
CA MET A 21 6.30 50.25 12.34
C MET A 21 4.82 50.05 12.02
N SER A 22 4.53 49.63 10.79
CA SER A 22 3.29 48.98 10.43
C SER A 22 3.24 47.64 11.16
N ILE A 23 2.66 47.66 12.36
CA ILE A 23 2.27 46.45 13.07
C ILE A 23 1.22 45.77 12.19
N SER A 24 1.61 44.69 11.52
CA SER A 24 0.70 43.83 10.78
C SER A 24 -0.25 43.15 11.78
N TYR A 25 -1.39 43.79 12.01
CA TYR A 25 -2.43 43.31 12.88
C TYR A 25 -3.13 42.13 12.18
N ILE A 26 -2.63 40.91 12.38
CA ILE A 26 -3.35 39.70 11.99
C ILE A 26 -4.63 39.68 12.86
N PRO A 27 -5.84 39.78 12.27
CA PRO A 27 -7.07 39.67 13.05
C PRO A 27 -7.16 38.25 13.61
N VAL A 28 -7.61 38.11 14.86
CA VAL A 28 -7.66 36.82 15.58
C VAL A 28 -8.33 35.73 14.73
N TYR A 29 -9.46 36.06 14.11
CA TYR A 29 -10.17 35.22 13.13
C TYR A 29 -9.30 34.54 12.07
N ALA A 30 -8.26 35.22 11.55
CA ALA A 30 -7.40 34.63 10.53
C ALA A 30 -6.43 33.56 11.09
N ALA A 31 -6.06 33.65 12.37
CA ALA A 31 -5.28 32.62 13.03
C ALA A 31 -6.12 31.37 13.31
N ASP A 32 -7.36 31.57 13.80
CA ASP A 32 -8.32 30.49 14.08
C ASP A 32 -8.63 29.68 12.80
N TYR A 33 -8.73 30.36 11.65
CA TYR A 33 -8.93 29.69 10.35
C TYR A 33 -7.70 28.89 9.90
N VAL A 34 -6.48 29.36 10.13
CA VAL A 34 -5.24 28.60 9.84
C VAL A 34 -5.14 27.36 10.74
N GLU A 35 -5.43 27.50 12.04
CA GLU A 35 -5.43 26.37 12.97
C GLU A 35 -6.50 25.33 12.60
N TRP A 36 -7.71 25.79 12.26
CA TRP A 36 -8.77 24.91 11.77
C TRP A 36 -8.33 24.19 10.49
N LYS A 37 -7.80 24.87 9.48
CA LYS A 37 -7.38 24.23 8.20
C LYS A 37 -6.37 23.10 8.38
N ASN A 38 -5.48 23.21 9.37
CA ASN A 38 -4.47 22.21 9.68
C ASN A 38 -5.02 21.00 10.46
N ASN A 39 -6.07 21.19 11.27
CA ASN A 39 -6.59 20.16 12.18
C ASN A 39 -8.03 19.69 11.85
N ALA A 40 -8.69 20.31 10.86
CA ALA A 40 -10.13 20.16 10.60
C ALA A 40 -10.56 18.69 10.52
N ILE A 41 -9.95 17.91 9.62
CA ILE A 41 -10.36 16.54 9.39
C ILE A 41 -9.88 15.65 10.55
N ILE A 42 -10.81 14.95 11.17
CA ILE A 42 -10.58 13.96 12.24
C ILE A 42 -10.47 12.57 11.63
N TYR A 43 -11.43 12.21 10.77
CA TYR A 43 -11.48 10.92 10.09
C TYR A 43 -11.85 11.09 8.60
N PRO A 44 -11.16 10.40 7.68
CA PRO A 44 -10.01 9.53 7.92
C PRO A 44 -8.75 10.29 8.39
N GLN A 45 -7.82 9.59 9.02
CA GLN A 45 -6.46 10.08 9.26
C GLN A 45 -5.65 10.05 7.95
N SER A 46 -4.57 10.84 7.86
CA SER A 46 -3.81 10.90 6.61
C SER A 46 -3.14 9.56 6.32
N GLY A 47 -3.26 9.09 5.08
CA GLY A 47 -2.81 7.78 4.62
C GLY A 47 -3.59 6.58 5.18
N GLN A 48 -4.67 6.79 5.92
CA GLN A 48 -5.45 5.70 6.52
C GLN A 48 -6.12 4.83 5.44
N LEU A 49 -6.10 3.51 5.68
CA LEU A 49 -6.92 2.54 4.95
C LEU A 49 -8.29 2.43 5.65
N VAL A 50 -9.37 2.64 4.90
CA VAL A 50 -10.75 2.53 5.36
C VAL A 50 -11.50 1.48 4.56
N ALA A 51 -12.55 0.89 5.15
CA ALA A 51 -13.30 -0.16 4.48
C ALA A 51 -14.32 0.42 3.49
N ALA A 52 -14.47 -0.27 2.36
CA ALA A 52 -15.47 0.05 1.35
C ALA A 52 -16.93 -0.13 1.84
N GLY A 53 -17.86 0.45 1.09
CA GLY A 53 -19.26 0.66 1.48
C GLY A 53 -19.46 2.07 2.05
N PRO A 54 -20.33 2.24 3.07
CA PRO A 54 -20.47 3.49 3.83
C PRO A 54 -19.19 3.87 4.59
N ILE A 55 -18.80 5.15 4.49
CA ILE A 55 -17.62 5.74 5.14
C ILE A 55 -18.06 7.03 5.82
N TYR A 56 -17.93 7.08 7.15
CA TYR A 56 -18.35 8.20 7.99
C TYR A 56 -17.20 9.19 8.17
N LEU A 57 -17.16 10.23 7.33
CA LEU A 57 -16.18 11.31 7.40
C LEU A 57 -16.46 12.17 8.64
N GLN A 58 -15.42 12.62 9.34
CA GLN A 58 -15.57 13.46 10.53
C GLN A 58 -14.59 14.64 10.51
N TRP A 59 -15.06 15.82 10.92
CA TRP A 59 -14.22 17.01 11.08
C TRP A 59 -14.66 17.88 12.26
N HIS A 60 -13.73 18.67 12.80
CA HIS A 60 -14.00 19.68 13.81
C HIS A 60 -14.83 20.82 13.24
N LYS A 61 -15.76 21.33 14.04
CA LYS A 61 -16.49 22.57 13.75
C LYS A 61 -15.53 23.77 13.61
N LEU A 62 -15.91 24.70 12.73
CA LEU A 62 -15.44 26.09 12.67
C LEU A 62 -16.59 27.00 13.13
N ASP A 63 -16.35 27.90 14.09
CA ASP A 63 -17.43 28.63 14.78
C ASP A 63 -18.22 29.59 13.88
N ASP A 64 -17.56 30.27 12.93
CA ASP A 64 -18.20 31.21 11.99
C ASP A 64 -18.86 30.52 10.78
N ALA A 65 -18.77 29.19 10.67
CA ALA A 65 -19.33 28.45 9.55
C ALA A 65 -20.85 28.30 9.69
N ILE A 66 -21.57 28.48 8.58
CA ILE A 66 -23.01 28.22 8.46
C ILE A 66 -23.29 26.89 7.76
N LYS A 67 -22.33 26.38 6.97
CA LYS A 67 -22.47 25.17 6.15
C LYS A 67 -21.10 24.61 5.78
N TYR A 68 -21.01 23.29 5.62
CA TYR A 68 -19.82 22.59 5.13
C TYR A 68 -20.12 21.87 3.84
N ASN A 69 -19.35 22.12 2.79
CA ASN A 69 -19.44 21.43 1.51
C ASN A 69 -18.35 20.35 1.45
N VAL A 70 -18.71 19.11 1.14
CA VAL A 70 -17.83 17.93 1.15
C VAL A 70 -17.40 17.57 -0.27
N TYR A 71 -16.09 17.40 -0.48
CA TYR A 71 -15.51 17.02 -1.76
C TYR A 71 -14.61 15.79 -1.63
N ILE A 72 -14.75 14.86 -2.58
CA ILE A 72 -13.89 13.69 -2.78
C ILE A 72 -13.33 13.74 -4.20
N ASP A 73 -11.99 13.74 -4.32
CA ASP A 73 -11.27 13.86 -5.60
C ASP A 73 -11.74 15.07 -6.44
N ASP A 74 -11.93 16.19 -5.76
CA ASP A 74 -12.50 17.45 -6.26
C ASP A 74 -13.96 17.38 -6.76
N ASN A 75 -14.62 16.22 -6.66
CA ASN A 75 -16.05 16.06 -6.94
C ASN A 75 -16.89 16.37 -5.69
N PHE A 76 -17.86 17.28 -5.83
CA PHE A 76 -18.82 17.60 -4.78
C PHE A 76 -19.71 16.39 -4.44
N GLN A 77 -19.75 16.03 -3.16
CA GLN A 77 -20.60 14.93 -2.65
C GLN A 77 -21.92 15.46 -2.09
N GLY A 78 -21.87 16.57 -1.36
CA GLY A 78 -23.02 17.18 -0.71
C GLY A 78 -22.59 18.19 0.35
N TYR A 79 -23.53 18.57 1.22
CA TYR A 79 -23.28 19.52 2.30
C TYR A 79 -23.95 19.13 3.61
N VAL A 80 -23.46 19.72 4.70
CA VAL A 80 -24.06 19.65 6.05
C VAL A 80 -24.20 21.07 6.58
N ASP A 81 -25.38 21.43 7.08
CA ASP A 81 -25.58 22.72 7.76
C ASP A 81 -24.82 22.73 9.09
N ALA A 82 -24.24 23.85 9.49
CA ALA A 82 -23.44 23.91 10.72
C ALA A 82 -24.30 23.72 11.97
N THR A 83 -23.93 22.76 12.82
CA THR A 83 -24.64 22.46 14.07
C THR A 83 -23.92 23.08 15.28
N ASN A 84 -24.41 22.78 16.49
CA ASN A 84 -23.75 23.13 17.74
C ASN A 84 -22.79 22.03 18.24
N ASP A 85 -22.58 20.98 17.45
CA ASP A 85 -21.71 19.86 17.82
C ASP A 85 -20.25 20.18 17.46
N ASP A 86 -19.31 19.80 18.33
CA ASP A 86 -17.87 20.06 18.12
C ASP A 86 -17.27 19.22 16.98
N VAL A 87 -17.96 18.12 16.63
CA VAL A 87 -17.60 17.18 15.56
C VAL A 87 -18.78 17.05 14.61
N ILE A 88 -18.55 17.34 13.34
CA ILE A 88 -19.51 17.17 12.25
C ILE A 88 -19.21 15.84 11.55
N GLU A 89 -20.25 15.07 11.23
CA GLU A 89 -20.14 13.79 10.52
C GLU A 89 -20.89 13.84 9.17
N TYR A 90 -20.37 13.15 8.15
CA TYR A 90 -21.03 12.97 6.86
C TYR A 90 -20.71 11.62 6.26
N GLU A 91 -21.74 10.89 5.82
CA GLU A 91 -21.59 9.60 5.14
C GLU A 91 -21.32 9.80 3.64
N ILE A 92 -20.27 9.15 3.13
CA ILE A 92 -20.09 8.89 1.70
C ILE A 92 -20.15 7.39 1.43
N TYR A 93 -20.40 7.00 0.19
CA TYR A 93 -20.39 5.59 -0.23
C TYR A 93 -19.32 5.37 -1.31
N SER A 94 -18.42 4.39 -1.12
CA SER A 94 -17.45 3.99 -2.14
C SER A 94 -17.07 2.51 -2.05
N THR A 95 -17.10 1.82 -3.18
CA THR A 95 -16.53 0.47 -3.35
C THR A 95 -15.26 0.45 -4.21
N SER A 96 -14.76 1.62 -4.61
CA SER A 96 -13.54 1.72 -5.42
C SER A 96 -12.29 1.45 -4.59
N VAL A 97 -11.51 0.43 -4.97
CA VAL A 97 -10.19 0.15 -4.34
C VAL A 97 -9.16 1.15 -4.85
N ALA A 98 -9.20 2.36 -4.28
CA ALA A 98 -8.48 3.53 -4.76
C ALA A 98 -7.91 4.39 -3.62
N SER A 99 -7.06 5.35 -4.01
CA SER A 99 -6.70 6.49 -3.17
C SER A 99 -7.67 7.63 -3.45
N HIS A 100 -8.09 8.32 -2.40
CA HIS A 100 -9.06 9.41 -2.45
C HIS A 100 -8.54 10.65 -1.72
N LYS A 101 -8.91 11.83 -2.22
CA LYS A 101 -8.60 13.13 -1.62
C LYS A 101 -9.85 13.77 -1.00
N LEU A 102 -9.87 13.90 0.32
CA LEU A 102 -10.91 14.60 1.07
C LEU A 102 -10.57 16.08 1.22
N LYS A 103 -11.56 16.94 0.96
CA LYS A 103 -11.51 18.38 1.16
C LYS A 103 -12.84 18.89 1.71
N ILE A 104 -12.82 19.60 2.83
CA ILE A 104 -13.99 20.24 3.45
C ILE A 104 -13.92 21.75 3.17
N VAL A 105 -15.01 22.33 2.69
CA VAL A 105 -15.12 23.78 2.46
C VAL A 105 -16.20 24.35 3.37
N ALA A 106 -15.79 25.04 4.42
CA ALA A 106 -16.68 25.75 5.34
C ALA A 106 -17.10 27.09 4.71
N GLU A 107 -18.40 27.31 4.54
CA GLU A 107 -19.00 28.57 4.12
C GLU A 107 -19.33 29.41 5.35
N LEU A 108 -18.86 30.65 5.40
CA LEU A 108 -18.98 31.55 6.55
C LEU A 108 -20.23 32.44 6.45
N VAL A 109 -20.64 33.02 7.59
CA VAL A 109 -21.76 34.00 7.67
C VAL A 109 -21.61 35.18 6.69
N ASP A 110 -20.39 35.58 6.36
CA ASP A 110 -20.11 36.70 5.44
C ASP A 110 -20.03 36.31 3.94
N GLY A 111 -20.29 35.03 3.63
CA GLY A 111 -20.29 34.48 2.28
C GLY A 111 -18.90 34.12 1.73
N LYS A 112 -17.84 34.19 2.56
CA LYS A 112 -16.52 33.63 2.21
C LYS A 112 -16.45 32.13 2.51
N ASN A 113 -15.42 31.49 1.97
CA ASN A 113 -15.12 30.08 2.20
C ASN A 113 -13.75 29.92 2.87
N VAL A 114 -13.65 28.98 3.80
CA VAL A 114 -12.39 28.48 4.39
C VAL A 114 -12.27 27.00 4.01
N THR A 115 -11.16 26.61 3.39
CA THR A 115 -10.98 25.27 2.84
C THR A 115 -9.94 24.50 3.65
N SER A 116 -10.32 23.33 4.21
CA SER A 116 -9.39 22.46 4.91
C SER A 116 -8.18 22.10 4.04
N ASN A 117 -7.05 21.75 4.66
CA ASN A 117 -6.00 21.05 3.91
C ASN A 117 -6.59 19.76 3.29
N ILE A 118 -6.07 19.36 2.13
CA ILE A 118 -6.58 18.21 1.37
C ILE A 118 -5.92 16.95 1.92
N ARG A 119 -6.71 16.06 2.51
CA ARG A 119 -6.23 14.81 3.09
C ARG A 119 -6.31 13.66 2.10
N THR A 120 -5.25 12.85 2.05
CA THR A 120 -5.26 11.61 1.27
C THR A 120 -5.63 10.44 2.17
N PHE A 121 -6.57 9.60 1.72
CA PHE A 121 -6.90 8.32 2.35
C PHE A 121 -7.05 7.22 1.28
N TYR A 122 -7.28 5.97 1.71
CA TYR A 122 -7.32 4.80 0.84
C TYR A 122 -8.53 3.93 1.19
N VAL A 123 -9.25 3.42 0.20
CA VAL A 123 -10.41 2.54 0.37
C VAL A 123 -10.04 1.11 -0.05
N SER A 124 -10.40 0.11 0.75
CA SER A 124 -10.26 -1.30 0.40
C SER A 124 -11.48 -2.13 0.82
N LYS A 125 -11.74 -3.20 0.09
CA LYS A 125 -12.77 -4.21 0.41
C LYS A 125 -12.26 -5.28 1.39
N LYS A 126 -10.95 -5.34 1.59
CA LYS A 126 -10.22 -6.45 2.20
C LYS A 126 -10.36 -6.46 3.72
N GLY A 127 -10.91 -7.54 4.24
CA GLY A 127 -10.95 -7.85 5.67
C GLY A 127 -10.59 -9.30 5.97
N MET A 128 -10.98 -9.77 7.14
CA MET A 128 -10.75 -11.15 7.60
C MET A 128 -11.69 -11.46 8.78
N GLY A 129 -12.25 -12.68 8.81
CA GLY A 129 -12.84 -13.25 10.03
C GLY A 129 -11.73 -13.90 10.85
N SER A 130 -11.41 -13.42 12.05
CA SER A 130 -10.34 -14.00 12.88
C SER A 130 -10.41 -13.60 14.36
N GLY A 131 -10.36 -14.59 15.24
CA GLY A 131 -10.20 -14.42 16.69
C GLY A 131 -8.78 -14.05 17.15
N MET A 132 -7.80 -13.89 16.25
CA MET A 132 -6.39 -13.64 16.60
C MET A 132 -5.88 -12.26 16.17
N ILE A 133 -6.74 -11.24 16.06
CA ILE A 133 -6.40 -9.99 15.35
C ILE A 133 -5.12 -9.28 15.81
N ASP A 134 -4.80 -9.30 17.10
CA ASP A 134 -3.56 -8.71 17.66
C ASP A 134 -2.27 -9.25 17.03
N LYS A 135 -2.36 -10.38 16.31
CA LYS A 135 -1.24 -11.04 15.62
C LYS A 135 -1.27 -10.88 14.10
N VAL A 136 -2.27 -10.21 13.52
CA VAL A 136 -2.51 -10.20 12.06
C VAL A 136 -2.70 -8.80 11.46
N GLN A 137 -2.52 -7.74 12.26
CA GLN A 137 -2.57 -6.32 11.85
C GLN A 137 -1.65 -6.01 10.65
N GLU A 138 -0.55 -6.76 10.51
CA GLU A 138 0.43 -6.70 9.42
C GLU A 138 -0.14 -7.04 8.03
N SER A 139 -1.34 -7.63 7.95
CA SER A 139 -1.99 -8.05 6.70
C SER A 139 -2.53 -6.89 5.86
N GLY A 140 -2.53 -5.67 6.41
CA GLY A 140 -3.07 -4.48 5.75
C GLY A 140 -4.55 -4.65 5.44
N LEU A 141 -5.36 -4.86 6.48
CA LEU A 141 -6.81 -5.02 6.38
C LEU A 141 -7.49 -3.68 6.61
N SER A 142 -8.66 -3.50 6.01
CA SER A 142 -9.52 -2.33 6.21
C SER A 142 -10.62 -2.55 7.25
N TRP A 143 -11.06 -3.80 7.42
CA TRP A 143 -12.06 -4.21 8.41
C TRP A 143 -11.82 -5.64 8.92
N TYR A 144 -12.52 -6.04 9.98
CA TYR A 144 -12.54 -7.42 10.49
C TYR A 144 -13.82 -7.72 11.26
N TYR A 145 -14.04 -9.00 11.52
CA TYR A 145 -14.93 -9.49 12.58
C TYR A 145 -14.29 -10.72 13.24
N HIS A 146 -14.82 -11.19 14.37
CA HIS A 146 -14.24 -12.31 15.13
C HIS A 146 -15.27 -13.25 15.77
N TRP A 147 -16.50 -13.30 15.22
CA TRP A 147 -17.64 -14.07 15.74
C TRP A 147 -18.09 -13.71 17.19
N ALA A 148 -17.46 -12.70 17.79
CA ALA A 148 -17.80 -12.05 19.08
C ALA A 148 -17.49 -10.54 18.98
N THR A 149 -17.59 -9.74 20.06
CA THR A 149 -17.57 -8.25 19.97
C THR A 149 -16.51 -7.52 20.80
N ASP A 150 -15.51 -6.89 20.15
CA ASP A 150 -14.44 -6.05 20.77
C ASP A 150 -13.60 -5.25 19.73
N PRO A 151 -13.13 -3.99 19.96
CA PRO A 151 -12.49 -3.16 18.92
C PRO A 151 -10.99 -2.81 19.09
N LYS A 152 -10.21 -2.93 18.00
CA LYS A 152 -8.95 -2.16 17.76
C LYS A 152 -8.77 -1.61 16.33
N MET A 153 -9.63 -2.01 15.40
CA MET A 153 -9.70 -1.57 13.98
C MET A 153 -11.19 -1.39 13.63
N GLN A 154 -11.60 -1.13 12.37
CA GLN A 154 -13.02 -1.16 12.01
C GLN A 154 -13.59 -2.58 12.18
N PHE A 155 -14.12 -2.80 13.37
CA PHE A 155 -14.72 -4.04 13.82
C PHE A 155 -16.20 -4.06 13.43
N VAL A 156 -16.64 -5.16 12.81
CA VAL A 156 -18.06 -5.39 12.51
C VAL A 156 -18.59 -6.47 13.45
N PRO A 157 -19.53 -6.14 14.35
CA PRO A 157 -20.20 -7.13 15.19
C PRO A 157 -21.04 -8.12 14.38
N MET A 158 -21.32 -9.27 14.98
CA MET A 158 -22.17 -10.33 14.43
C MET A 158 -23.06 -10.85 15.55
N ILE A 159 -24.35 -11.03 15.27
CA ILE A 159 -25.26 -11.79 16.13
C ILE A 159 -25.16 -13.24 15.68
N TRP A 160 -24.41 -14.07 16.41
CA TRP A 160 -24.06 -15.41 15.91
C TRP A 160 -25.28 -16.35 15.88
N GLY A 161 -26.11 -16.34 16.94
CA GLY A 161 -27.28 -17.21 17.12
C GLY A 161 -27.95 -17.02 18.49
N GLU A 162 -28.79 -17.96 18.93
CA GLU A 162 -29.46 -17.92 20.24
C GLU A 162 -28.49 -18.16 21.41
N GLY A 163 -27.84 -17.10 21.92
CA GLY A 163 -26.90 -17.23 23.03
C GLY A 163 -26.38 -15.91 23.59
N GLU A 164 -25.17 -15.94 24.15
CA GLU A 164 -24.47 -14.76 24.71
C GLU A 164 -24.27 -13.65 23.66
N TYR A 165 -24.13 -14.04 22.38
CA TYR A 165 -24.07 -13.15 21.22
C TYR A 165 -25.37 -13.17 20.40
N GLY A 166 -26.51 -13.20 21.09
CA GLY A 166 -27.86 -13.19 20.52
C GLY A 166 -28.52 -11.79 20.45
N PRO A 167 -29.79 -11.71 20.00
CA PRO A 167 -30.48 -10.45 19.70
C PRO A 167 -30.49 -9.40 20.83
N ASN A 168 -30.49 -9.81 22.10
CA ASN A 168 -30.35 -8.91 23.27
C ASN A 168 -29.14 -7.95 23.19
N TRP A 169 -28.11 -8.29 22.41
CA TRP A 169 -26.96 -7.42 22.17
C TRP A 169 -27.35 -6.12 21.44
N LEU A 170 -28.37 -6.14 20.57
CA LEU A 170 -28.85 -5.00 19.79
C LEU A 170 -29.50 -3.92 20.67
N GLU A 171 -30.10 -4.31 21.79
CA GLU A 171 -30.75 -3.40 22.73
C GLU A 171 -29.76 -2.60 23.59
N ASN A 172 -28.50 -3.06 23.72
CA ASN A 172 -27.53 -2.46 24.63
C ASN A 172 -27.07 -1.07 24.14
N PRO A 173 -27.28 0.01 24.93
CA PRO A 173 -26.87 1.36 24.54
C PRO A 173 -25.37 1.52 24.20
N ASP A 174 -24.48 0.74 24.81
CA ASP A 174 -23.03 0.81 24.57
C ASP A 174 -22.63 0.33 23.16
N ASN A 175 -23.54 -0.34 22.46
CA ASN A 175 -23.34 -0.84 21.09
C ASN A 175 -23.74 0.17 20.01
N LYS A 176 -24.39 1.30 20.37
CA LYS A 176 -24.75 2.38 19.42
C LYS A 176 -23.54 3.12 18.81
N LYS A 177 -22.32 2.80 19.25
CA LYS A 177 -21.05 3.24 18.63
C LYS A 177 -20.74 2.54 17.31
N TYR A 178 -21.35 1.37 17.06
CA TYR A 178 -21.19 0.66 15.79
C TYR A 178 -22.14 1.26 14.74
N LYS A 179 -21.86 0.98 13.46
CA LYS A 179 -22.65 1.48 12.30
C LYS A 179 -23.20 0.36 11.43
N THR A 180 -22.78 -0.89 11.67
CA THR A 180 -23.09 -2.05 10.83
C THR A 180 -23.07 -3.32 11.69
N ILE A 181 -23.93 -4.29 11.37
CA ILE A 181 -24.06 -5.58 12.06
C ILE A 181 -24.20 -6.71 11.02
N LEU A 182 -23.62 -7.88 11.31
CA LEU A 182 -23.87 -9.13 10.57
C LEU A 182 -24.96 -9.96 11.26
N GLY A 183 -25.84 -10.55 10.47
CA GLY A 183 -26.86 -11.51 10.94
C GLY A 183 -26.29 -12.87 11.33
N PHE A 184 -27.18 -13.85 11.51
CA PHE A 184 -26.87 -15.18 12.03
C PHE A 184 -25.82 -15.97 11.22
N ASN A 185 -24.98 -16.73 11.93
CA ASN A 185 -23.86 -17.48 11.35
C ASN A 185 -24.26 -18.93 11.04
N GLU A 186 -24.31 -19.28 9.76
CA GLU A 186 -24.63 -20.63 9.23
C GLU A 186 -25.87 -21.28 9.89
N PRO A 187 -27.03 -20.60 9.91
CA PRO A 187 -28.24 -21.10 10.58
C PRO A 187 -28.81 -22.39 9.98
N ASP A 188 -28.45 -22.70 8.74
CA ASP A 188 -28.76 -23.92 8.02
C ASP A 188 -27.98 -25.16 8.53
N PHE A 189 -26.91 -24.98 9.32
CA PHE A 189 -26.07 -26.07 9.81
C PHE A 189 -26.26 -26.35 11.31
N LYS A 190 -26.34 -27.65 11.66
CA LYS A 190 -26.64 -28.13 13.02
C LYS A 190 -25.58 -27.87 14.07
N ASP A 191 -24.32 -27.83 13.65
CA ASP A 191 -23.16 -27.60 14.52
C ASP A 191 -22.77 -26.10 14.57
N GLN A 192 -23.62 -25.24 13.99
CA GLN A 192 -23.49 -23.77 13.94
C GLN A 192 -24.70 -23.15 14.65
N SER A 193 -25.22 -22.00 14.22
CA SER A 193 -26.34 -21.35 14.92
C SER A 193 -27.67 -22.12 14.83
N ASN A 194 -27.81 -23.07 13.90
CA ASN A 194 -28.87 -24.10 13.87
C ASN A 194 -30.28 -23.55 14.12
N MET A 195 -30.67 -22.55 13.32
CA MET A 195 -31.88 -21.76 13.51
C MET A 195 -32.86 -21.99 12.36
N SER A 196 -34.16 -22.03 12.65
CA SER A 196 -35.17 -22.12 11.59
C SER A 196 -35.37 -20.79 10.88
N VAL A 197 -35.83 -20.81 9.63
CA VAL A 197 -36.16 -19.57 8.89
C VAL A 197 -37.24 -18.76 9.61
N ASP A 198 -38.25 -19.42 10.18
CA ASP A 198 -39.32 -18.74 10.94
C ASP A 198 -38.75 -18.03 12.18
N THR A 199 -37.86 -18.70 12.93
CA THR A 199 -37.18 -18.12 14.10
C THR A 199 -36.31 -16.92 13.72
N ALA A 200 -35.57 -17.00 12.61
CA ALA A 200 -34.75 -15.90 12.14
C ALA A 200 -35.58 -14.66 11.72
N ILE A 201 -36.79 -14.88 11.20
CA ILE A 201 -37.74 -13.83 10.83
C ILE A 201 -38.44 -13.25 12.06
N GLU A 202 -38.77 -14.06 13.06
CA GLU A 202 -39.33 -13.60 14.35
C GLU A 202 -38.39 -12.63 15.09
N GLU A 203 -37.07 -12.85 14.99
CA GLU A 203 -36.03 -11.98 15.58
C GLU A 203 -35.61 -10.80 14.69
N TRP A 204 -35.95 -10.80 13.39
CA TRP A 204 -35.47 -9.80 12.43
C TRP A 204 -35.88 -8.34 12.74
N PRO A 205 -37.08 -8.04 13.27
CA PRO A 205 -37.45 -6.69 13.69
C PRO A 205 -36.43 -6.03 14.63
N SER A 206 -35.81 -6.79 15.54
CA SER A 206 -34.79 -6.30 16.47
C SER A 206 -33.55 -5.76 15.75
N PHE A 207 -33.19 -6.32 14.60
CA PHE A 207 -32.10 -5.80 13.76
C PHE A 207 -32.50 -4.48 13.10
N MET A 208 -33.70 -4.41 12.53
CA MET A 208 -34.22 -3.20 11.87
C MET A 208 -34.38 -2.04 12.85
N GLU A 209 -34.84 -2.30 14.08
CA GLU A 209 -35.01 -1.30 15.14
C GLU A 209 -33.68 -0.82 15.75
N SER A 210 -32.57 -1.54 15.53
CA SER A 210 -31.25 -1.18 16.09
C SER A 210 -30.68 0.14 15.55
N GLY A 211 -31.11 0.56 14.35
CA GLY A 211 -30.55 1.70 13.62
C GLY A 211 -29.14 1.46 13.06
N LEU A 212 -28.65 0.21 13.11
CA LEU A 212 -27.43 -0.23 12.43
C LEU A 212 -27.75 -0.64 11.00
N ARG A 213 -26.75 -0.57 10.10
CA ARG A 213 -26.85 -1.20 8.79
C ARG A 213 -26.78 -2.73 8.91
N VAL A 214 -27.78 -3.46 8.42
CA VAL A 214 -28.00 -4.89 8.69
C VAL A 214 -27.58 -5.77 7.51
N GLY A 215 -26.63 -6.67 7.75
CA GLY A 215 -26.28 -7.76 6.84
C GLY A 215 -27.17 -8.98 7.05
N SER A 216 -27.49 -9.70 5.97
CA SER A 216 -28.26 -10.95 6.04
C SER A 216 -27.63 -11.97 6.99
N PRO A 217 -28.37 -13.02 7.40
CA PRO A 217 -27.74 -14.27 7.84
C PRO A 217 -26.79 -14.78 6.75
N ALA A 218 -25.67 -15.39 7.14
CA ALA A 218 -24.72 -15.98 6.23
C ALA A 218 -24.84 -17.50 6.30
N THR A 219 -25.52 -18.13 5.34
CA THR A 219 -25.73 -19.58 5.31
C THR A 219 -24.45 -20.34 4.91
N GLY A 220 -24.24 -21.53 5.49
CA GLY A 220 -23.09 -22.38 5.21
C GLY A 220 -23.12 -22.94 3.78
N VAL A 221 -24.31 -23.17 3.22
CA VAL A 221 -24.51 -23.21 1.77
C VAL A 221 -24.56 -21.77 1.24
N ALA A 222 -23.71 -21.44 0.25
CA ALA A 222 -23.65 -20.08 -0.30
C ALA A 222 -25.03 -19.55 -0.74
N ALA A 223 -25.32 -18.29 -0.40
CA ALA A 223 -26.62 -17.62 -0.55
C ALA A 223 -27.40 -17.93 -1.86
N PRO A 224 -26.84 -17.83 -3.09
CA PRO A 224 -27.58 -18.13 -4.31
C PRO A 224 -27.97 -19.61 -4.46
N TRP A 225 -27.21 -20.52 -3.85
CA TRP A 225 -27.40 -21.97 -3.88
C TRP A 225 -28.24 -22.51 -2.71
N SER A 226 -28.38 -21.74 -1.62
CA SER A 226 -29.15 -22.11 -0.43
C SER A 226 -30.68 -21.98 -0.67
N ASN A 227 -31.25 -22.98 -1.34
CA ASN A 227 -32.69 -23.03 -1.63
C ASN A 227 -33.57 -23.33 -0.42
N ASP A 228 -33.07 -24.10 0.56
CA ASP A 228 -33.86 -24.59 1.69
C ASP A 228 -33.79 -23.67 2.93
N TRP A 229 -32.97 -22.62 2.90
CA TRP A 229 -32.84 -21.64 3.98
C TRP A 229 -32.81 -20.20 3.45
N PHE A 230 -31.68 -19.75 2.89
CA PHE A 230 -31.48 -18.35 2.45
C PHE A 230 -32.56 -17.85 1.48
N LYS A 231 -32.93 -18.66 0.50
CA LYS A 231 -34.02 -18.32 -0.43
C LYS A 231 -35.34 -18.09 0.31
N LEU A 232 -35.73 -19.00 1.21
CA LEU A 232 -36.98 -18.91 1.98
C LEU A 232 -36.97 -17.74 2.97
N PHE A 233 -35.81 -17.42 3.54
CA PHE A 233 -35.61 -16.24 4.39
C PHE A 233 -35.85 -14.96 3.59
N MET A 234 -35.17 -14.79 2.44
CA MET A 234 -35.38 -13.62 1.59
C MET A 234 -36.81 -13.52 1.04
N GLU A 235 -37.45 -14.65 0.68
CA GLU A 235 -38.86 -14.65 0.27
C GLU A 235 -39.79 -14.15 1.40
N LYS A 236 -39.49 -14.44 2.68
CA LYS A 236 -40.24 -13.91 3.83
C LYS A 236 -39.93 -12.44 4.15
N ILE A 237 -38.71 -11.97 3.89
CA ILE A 237 -38.37 -10.54 3.94
C ILE A 237 -39.18 -9.79 2.87
N ASP A 238 -39.19 -10.28 1.63
CA ASP A 238 -39.91 -9.67 0.50
C ASP A 238 -41.46 -9.70 0.69
N GLU A 239 -41.99 -10.63 1.49
CA GLU A 239 -43.42 -10.74 1.85
C GLU A 239 -43.88 -9.68 2.88
N ASP A 240 -42.99 -9.18 3.74
CA ASP A 240 -43.32 -8.15 4.75
C ASP A 240 -42.57 -6.84 4.49
N SER A 241 -43.30 -5.83 4.00
CA SER A 241 -42.77 -4.50 3.68
C SER A 241 -42.16 -3.71 4.86
N ASN A 242 -42.21 -4.23 6.09
CA ASN A 242 -41.55 -3.64 7.27
C ASN A 242 -40.16 -4.24 7.53
N LEU A 243 -39.80 -5.34 6.85
CA LEU A 243 -38.50 -5.99 6.94
C LEU A 243 -37.64 -5.61 5.72
N ASP A 244 -36.33 -5.53 5.91
CA ASP A 244 -35.37 -5.43 4.81
C ASP A 244 -34.02 -6.03 5.21
N VAL A 245 -33.09 -6.09 4.26
CA VAL A 245 -31.66 -6.33 4.48
C VAL A 245 -30.85 -5.31 3.69
N ASP A 246 -29.89 -4.64 4.32
CA ASP A 246 -29.07 -3.61 3.65
C ASP A 246 -27.98 -4.17 2.73
N PHE A 247 -27.50 -5.39 3.01
CA PHE A 247 -26.50 -6.11 2.21
C PHE A 247 -26.54 -7.62 2.49
N ILE A 248 -26.11 -8.43 1.53
CA ILE A 248 -26.06 -9.88 1.67
C ILE A 248 -24.68 -10.33 2.15
N ALA A 249 -24.65 -11.07 3.25
CA ALA A 249 -23.49 -11.79 3.75
C ALA A 249 -23.41 -13.18 3.10
N VAL A 250 -22.24 -13.54 2.55
CA VAL A 250 -22.01 -14.79 1.82
C VAL A 250 -20.85 -15.56 2.42
N HIS A 251 -21.08 -16.82 2.80
CA HIS A 251 -20.03 -17.81 3.00
C HIS A 251 -19.85 -18.66 1.74
N CYS A 252 -18.62 -19.00 1.37
CA CYS A 252 -18.36 -19.94 0.29
C CYS A 252 -17.02 -20.66 0.44
N TYR A 253 -17.09 -21.96 0.70
CA TYR A 253 -15.97 -22.88 0.68
C TYR A 253 -16.09 -23.82 -0.52
N LEU A 254 -15.22 -23.66 -1.52
CA LEU A 254 -15.17 -24.57 -2.66
C LEU A 254 -14.26 -25.76 -2.36
N ASP A 255 -14.64 -26.95 -2.82
CA ASP A 255 -13.81 -28.16 -2.80
C ASP A 255 -12.77 -28.19 -3.94
N GLY A 256 -12.78 -27.16 -4.81
CA GLY A 256 -11.87 -26.95 -5.93
C GLY A 256 -11.51 -25.48 -6.16
N PRO A 257 -10.33 -25.16 -6.71
CA PRO A 257 -9.81 -23.80 -6.90
C PRO A 257 -10.44 -23.12 -8.13
N TRP A 258 -11.74 -23.29 -8.33
CA TRP A 258 -12.49 -22.83 -9.51
C TRP A 258 -12.86 -21.36 -9.37
N ALA A 259 -11.86 -20.50 -9.58
CA ALA A 259 -12.00 -19.06 -9.44
C ALA A 259 -13.13 -18.46 -10.30
N ASP A 260 -13.40 -18.99 -11.49
CA ASP A 260 -14.50 -18.52 -12.33
C ASP A 260 -15.86 -18.86 -11.70
N THR A 261 -16.06 -20.11 -11.28
CA THR A 261 -17.28 -20.56 -10.57
C THR A 261 -17.54 -19.80 -9.27
N PHE A 262 -16.48 -19.46 -8.52
CA PHE A 262 -16.61 -18.60 -7.33
C PHE A 262 -17.11 -17.19 -7.70
N LEU A 263 -16.54 -16.60 -8.76
CA LEU A 263 -16.91 -15.24 -9.19
C LEU A 263 -18.31 -15.22 -9.82
N GLU A 264 -18.67 -16.22 -10.62
CA GLU A 264 -20.02 -16.44 -11.17
C GLU A 264 -21.06 -16.55 -10.04
N MET A 265 -20.76 -17.28 -8.96
CA MET A 265 -21.65 -17.39 -7.79
C MET A 265 -21.91 -16.03 -7.12
N ILE A 266 -20.88 -15.19 -6.99
CA ILE A 266 -21.02 -13.83 -6.44
C ILE A 266 -21.85 -12.94 -7.38
N ASP A 267 -21.71 -13.12 -8.70
CA ASP A 267 -22.49 -12.39 -9.70
C ASP A 267 -23.96 -12.82 -9.70
N ASP A 268 -24.23 -14.13 -9.69
CA ASP A 268 -25.58 -14.71 -9.53
C ASP A 268 -26.27 -14.24 -8.25
N CYS A 269 -25.52 -14.11 -7.14
CA CYS A 269 -26.05 -13.57 -5.90
C CYS A 269 -26.49 -12.10 -6.04
N TYR A 270 -25.75 -11.28 -6.79
CA TYR A 270 -26.11 -9.89 -7.03
C TYR A 270 -27.29 -9.77 -8.00
N GLU A 271 -27.29 -10.53 -9.10
CA GLU A 271 -28.36 -10.51 -10.09
C GLU A 271 -29.69 -11.06 -9.54
N LYS A 272 -29.65 -11.93 -8.54
CA LYS A 272 -30.85 -12.51 -7.92
C LYS A 272 -31.54 -11.59 -6.91
N TYR A 273 -30.78 -10.78 -6.18
CA TYR A 273 -31.29 -10.00 -5.04
C TYR A 273 -31.05 -8.49 -5.13
N HIS A 274 -30.16 -8.03 -6.01
CA HIS A 274 -29.80 -6.62 -6.24
C HIS A 274 -29.39 -5.82 -4.99
N LYS A 275 -28.90 -6.50 -3.94
CA LYS A 275 -28.32 -5.91 -2.73
C LYS A 275 -26.77 -5.94 -2.80
N PRO A 276 -26.06 -5.00 -2.16
CA PRO A 276 -24.61 -5.07 -2.02
C PRO A 276 -24.16 -6.38 -1.36
N ILE A 277 -22.96 -6.86 -1.69
CA ILE A 277 -22.42 -8.14 -1.23
C ILE A 277 -21.23 -7.95 -0.31
N TRP A 278 -21.27 -8.66 0.82
CA TRP A 278 -20.16 -8.89 1.72
C TRP A 278 -19.84 -10.39 1.76
N ILE A 279 -18.65 -10.76 1.29
CA ILE A 279 -18.19 -12.15 1.35
C ILE A 279 -17.52 -12.35 2.71
N THR A 280 -18.29 -12.67 3.74
CA THR A 280 -17.81 -12.72 5.13
C THR A 280 -16.86 -13.88 5.39
N GLU A 281 -17.04 -15.00 4.69
CA GLU A 281 -16.09 -16.12 4.69
C GLU A 281 -15.90 -16.71 3.30
N PHE A 282 -14.65 -16.87 2.88
CA PHE A 282 -14.35 -17.72 1.73
C PHE A 282 -12.95 -18.33 1.80
N GLY A 283 -12.81 -19.47 1.13
CA GLY A 283 -11.57 -20.21 1.02
C GLY A 283 -11.77 -21.50 0.22
N ILE A 284 -10.73 -22.33 0.17
CA ILE A 284 -10.79 -23.67 -0.43
C ILE A 284 -10.69 -24.70 0.70
N ALA A 285 -11.72 -25.54 0.84
CA ALA A 285 -11.81 -26.57 1.87
C ALA A 285 -12.76 -27.71 1.43
N GLU A 286 -12.50 -28.93 1.89
CA GLU A 286 -13.38 -30.07 1.65
C GLU A 286 -13.29 -31.15 2.74
N TRP A 287 -14.44 -31.70 3.12
CA TRP A 287 -14.58 -32.57 4.31
C TRP A 287 -14.48 -34.08 4.04
N ASN A 288 -14.21 -34.50 2.80
CA ASN A 288 -14.24 -35.91 2.39
C ASN A 288 -12.84 -36.55 2.37
N GLN A 289 -11.88 -35.97 1.63
CA GLN A 289 -10.59 -36.60 1.31
C GLN A 289 -9.41 -36.00 2.10
N GLY A 290 -9.57 -34.79 2.65
CA GLY A 290 -8.51 -34.04 3.30
C GLY A 290 -7.44 -33.51 2.33
N LYS A 291 -7.82 -33.20 1.08
CA LYS A 291 -6.88 -32.78 0.02
C LYS A 291 -6.22 -31.42 0.30
N TRP A 292 -6.97 -30.46 0.86
CA TRP A 292 -6.55 -29.07 1.03
C TRP A 292 -5.83 -28.82 2.37
N ASN A 293 -4.80 -29.63 2.64
CA ASN A 293 -3.95 -29.50 3.82
C ASN A 293 -2.52 -29.04 3.46
N THR A 294 -1.78 -28.53 4.46
CA THR A 294 -0.44 -27.93 4.26
C THR A 294 0.65 -28.88 3.80
N ASN A 295 0.48 -30.20 3.90
CA ASN A 295 1.44 -31.18 3.38
C ASN A 295 1.30 -31.44 1.87
N ASN A 296 0.36 -30.76 1.19
CA ASN A 296 0.10 -30.91 -0.23
C ASN A 296 0.59 -29.67 -1.02
N PRO A 297 1.75 -29.75 -1.73
CA PRO A 297 2.28 -28.60 -2.48
C PRO A 297 1.39 -28.14 -3.64
N ASP A 298 0.63 -29.05 -4.26
CA ASP A 298 -0.33 -28.69 -5.30
C ASP A 298 -1.49 -27.88 -4.70
N ALA A 299 -1.98 -28.26 -3.51
CA ALA A 299 -2.99 -27.48 -2.79
C ALA A 299 -2.53 -26.05 -2.49
N LEU A 300 -1.33 -25.89 -1.91
CA LEU A 300 -0.75 -24.59 -1.59
C LEU A 300 -0.56 -23.70 -2.84
N ARG A 301 -0.13 -24.29 -3.97
CA ARG A 301 -0.03 -23.56 -5.25
C ARG A 301 -1.39 -23.14 -5.75
N ASP A 302 -2.33 -24.08 -5.87
CA ASP A 302 -3.60 -23.85 -6.56
C ASP A 302 -4.49 -22.87 -5.79
N ILE A 303 -4.44 -22.89 -4.44
CA ILE A 303 -5.09 -21.90 -3.57
C ILE A 303 -4.48 -20.50 -3.74
N ALA A 304 -3.14 -20.41 -3.86
CA ALA A 304 -2.48 -19.13 -4.11
C ALA A 304 -2.81 -18.56 -5.51
N GLU A 305 -2.97 -19.39 -6.54
CA GLU A 305 -3.41 -18.94 -7.87
C GLU A 305 -4.91 -18.58 -7.89
N PHE A 306 -5.76 -19.32 -7.17
CA PHE A 306 -7.16 -18.95 -6.93
C PHE A 306 -7.24 -17.55 -6.29
N MET A 307 -6.52 -17.32 -5.18
CA MET A 307 -6.49 -16.03 -4.49
C MET A 307 -6.00 -14.88 -5.41
N LYS A 308 -4.92 -15.08 -6.17
CA LYS A 308 -4.40 -14.08 -7.13
C LYS A 308 -5.41 -13.75 -8.24
N LYS A 309 -6.33 -14.66 -8.57
CA LYS A 309 -7.37 -14.45 -9.58
C LYS A 309 -8.63 -13.81 -8.99
N VAL A 310 -9.14 -14.29 -7.85
CA VAL A 310 -10.41 -13.79 -7.28
C VAL A 310 -10.25 -12.40 -6.67
N ILE A 311 -9.17 -12.10 -5.94
CA ILE A 311 -9.05 -10.81 -5.23
C ILE A 311 -9.11 -9.60 -6.20
N PRO A 312 -8.29 -9.52 -7.27
CA PRO A 312 -8.37 -8.40 -8.21
C PRO A 312 -9.64 -8.39 -9.08
N ALA A 313 -10.46 -9.45 -9.01
CA ALA A 313 -11.76 -9.55 -9.67
C ALA A 313 -12.91 -9.10 -8.76
N LEU A 314 -12.80 -9.33 -7.44
CA LEU A 314 -13.69 -8.76 -6.42
C LEU A 314 -13.47 -7.25 -6.27
N ASP A 315 -12.21 -6.78 -6.30
CA ASP A 315 -11.85 -5.36 -6.26
C ASP A 315 -12.59 -4.54 -7.35
N LYS A 316 -12.85 -5.15 -8.51
CA LYS A 316 -13.51 -4.52 -9.67
C LYS A 316 -15.04 -4.58 -9.68
N ARG A 317 -15.67 -5.40 -8.84
CA ARG A 317 -17.13 -5.57 -8.80
C ARG A 317 -17.76 -4.51 -7.93
N GLU A 318 -18.44 -3.54 -8.52
CA GLU A 318 -18.97 -2.37 -7.79
C GLU A 318 -19.97 -2.75 -6.68
N TYR A 319 -20.73 -3.84 -6.88
CA TYR A 319 -21.66 -4.41 -5.90
C TYR A 319 -21.01 -5.23 -4.79
N VAL A 320 -19.75 -5.66 -4.93
CA VAL A 320 -19.00 -6.25 -3.82
C VAL A 320 -18.43 -5.10 -3.01
N GLU A 321 -18.94 -4.89 -1.81
CA GLU A 321 -18.38 -3.91 -0.88
C GLU A 321 -17.19 -4.48 -0.14
N ARG A 322 -17.30 -5.73 0.34
CA ARG A 322 -16.32 -6.30 1.26
C ARG A 322 -16.10 -7.79 1.03
N TYR A 323 -14.90 -8.27 1.34
CA TYR A 323 -14.60 -9.69 1.39
C TYR A 323 -13.60 -10.00 2.51
N ALA A 324 -13.71 -11.19 3.10
CA ALA A 324 -12.87 -11.67 4.18
C ALA A 324 -12.48 -13.13 3.93
N TRP A 325 -11.18 -13.35 3.65
CA TRP A 325 -10.64 -14.70 3.55
C TRP A 325 -10.69 -15.39 4.91
N PHE A 326 -11.14 -16.65 4.97
CA PHE A 326 -11.19 -17.40 6.22
C PHE A 326 -9.83 -18.07 6.52
N PRO A 327 -9.16 -17.71 7.63
CA PRO A 327 -7.83 -18.22 7.96
C PRO A 327 -7.95 -19.53 8.74
N PHE A 328 -8.15 -20.65 8.03
CA PHE A 328 -8.06 -21.99 8.63
C PHE A 328 -6.79 -22.17 9.47
N ASP A 329 -6.85 -22.99 10.51
CA ASP A 329 -5.63 -23.47 11.18
C ASP A 329 -4.76 -24.22 10.15
N PRO A 330 -3.48 -23.89 9.97
CA PRO A 330 -2.60 -24.59 9.03
C PRO A 330 -2.45 -26.10 9.28
N THR A 331 -2.82 -26.57 10.47
CA THR A 331 -2.87 -28.00 10.84
C THR A 331 -4.21 -28.67 10.52
N ASP A 332 -5.23 -27.91 10.12
CA ASP A 332 -6.53 -28.46 9.75
C ASP A 332 -6.44 -29.37 8.52
N LYS A 333 -7.18 -30.49 8.59
CA LYS A 333 -7.15 -31.54 7.57
C LYS A 333 -7.91 -31.15 6.30
N TYR A 334 -8.94 -30.32 6.42
CA TYR A 334 -9.97 -30.10 5.41
C TYR A 334 -9.74 -28.79 4.63
N GLY A 335 -9.21 -27.76 5.29
CA GLY A 335 -8.92 -26.45 4.71
C GLY A 335 -7.58 -25.84 5.13
N GLY A 336 -6.69 -26.53 5.86
CA GLY A 336 -5.46 -25.95 6.40
C GLY A 336 -4.50 -25.34 5.37
N ALA A 337 -4.56 -25.75 4.09
CA ALA A 337 -3.83 -25.09 3.01
C ALA A 337 -4.34 -23.67 2.67
N SER A 338 -5.57 -23.34 3.08
CA SER A 338 -6.15 -21.98 3.06
C SER A 338 -5.77 -21.15 4.30
N GLY A 339 -5.04 -21.71 5.28
CA GLY A 339 -4.56 -20.95 6.44
C GLY A 339 -3.57 -19.85 6.04
N LEU A 340 -3.62 -18.69 6.71
CA LEU A 340 -2.79 -17.52 6.36
C LEU A 340 -1.55 -17.33 7.27
N TYR A 341 -1.60 -17.82 8.50
CA TYR A 341 -0.56 -17.61 9.50
C TYR A 341 -0.45 -18.80 10.45
N ASP A 342 0.71 -18.95 11.08
CA ASP A 342 0.90 -19.90 12.18
C ASP A 342 0.12 -19.43 13.42
N MET A 343 -0.84 -20.23 13.90
CA MET A 343 -1.74 -19.85 15.01
C MET A 343 -1.01 -19.56 16.33
N ASN A 344 0.13 -20.20 16.57
CA ASN A 344 0.91 -20.01 17.79
C ASN A 344 1.62 -18.66 17.80
N THR A 345 2.29 -18.30 16.70
CA THR A 345 3.19 -17.14 16.59
C THR A 345 2.59 -15.93 15.90
N GLY A 346 1.51 -16.10 15.13
CA GLY A 346 0.92 -15.04 14.30
C GLY A 346 1.59 -14.83 12.94
N LYS A 347 2.73 -15.47 12.69
CA LYS A 347 3.56 -15.16 11.52
C LYS A 347 2.89 -15.60 10.22
N LEU A 348 2.76 -14.65 9.29
CA LEU A 348 2.23 -14.91 7.95
C LEU A 348 3.04 -15.98 7.21
N ASN A 349 2.33 -17.00 6.73
CA ASN A 349 2.89 -18.01 5.84
C ASN A 349 2.94 -17.50 4.38
N SER A 350 3.28 -18.37 3.42
CA SER A 350 3.36 -17.97 2.01
C SER A 350 2.03 -17.48 1.44
N LEU A 351 0.89 -18.07 1.82
CA LEU A 351 -0.44 -17.62 1.39
C LEU A 351 -0.84 -16.32 2.09
N GLY A 352 -0.56 -16.18 3.39
CA GLY A 352 -0.75 -14.93 4.12
C GLY A 352 -0.01 -13.75 3.51
N LYS A 353 1.21 -13.98 2.99
CA LYS A 353 1.98 -12.96 2.24
C LYS A 353 1.37 -12.63 0.88
N VAL A 354 0.74 -13.60 0.20
CA VAL A 354 -0.05 -13.33 -1.02
C VAL A 354 -1.26 -12.47 -0.67
N TYR A 355 -2.05 -12.85 0.35
CA TYR A 355 -3.21 -12.08 0.78
C TYR A 355 -2.83 -10.65 1.20
N ARG A 356 -1.77 -10.49 2.01
CA ARG A 356 -1.23 -9.18 2.43
C ARG A 356 -0.95 -8.24 1.25
N ASN A 357 -0.43 -8.76 0.15
CA ASN A 357 -0.01 -7.96 -1.01
C ASN A 357 -1.09 -7.79 -2.10
N LEU A 358 -2.32 -8.27 -1.84
CA LEU A 358 -3.49 -8.09 -2.72
C LEU A 358 -4.57 -7.24 -2.01
N GLY A 359 -5.52 -6.71 -2.78
CA GLY A 359 -6.72 -6.03 -2.28
C GLY A 359 -6.55 -4.59 -1.79
N ASN A 360 -5.33 -4.05 -1.78
CA ASN A 360 -5.03 -2.71 -1.29
C ASN A 360 -4.72 -1.74 -2.43
N PRO A 361 -5.15 -0.46 -2.33
CA PRO A 361 -4.91 0.53 -3.37
C PRO A 361 -3.44 0.76 -3.69
N LYS A 362 -3.17 1.12 -4.95
CA LYS A 362 -1.86 1.58 -5.37
C LYS A 362 -1.49 2.86 -4.59
N GLY A 363 -0.32 2.85 -3.95
CA GLY A 363 0.19 3.97 -3.16
C GLY A 363 -0.03 3.83 -1.65
N TYR A 364 -0.89 2.91 -1.20
CA TYR A 364 -1.05 2.65 0.22
C TYR A 364 0.23 2.07 0.85
N THR A 365 0.70 2.68 1.94
CA THR A 365 1.78 2.14 2.78
C THR A 365 1.26 0.96 3.60
N LEU A 366 1.68 -0.25 3.21
CA LEU A 366 1.51 -1.43 4.05
C LEU A 366 2.38 -1.33 5.32
N PRO A 367 1.83 -1.60 6.52
CA PRO A 367 2.64 -1.78 7.73
C PRO A 367 3.68 -2.89 7.56
N ASN A 368 4.84 -2.74 8.18
CA ASN A 368 5.89 -3.75 8.27
C ASN A 368 5.39 -5.03 8.97
N LEU A 369 6.16 -6.12 8.84
CA LEU A 369 5.89 -7.42 9.50
C LEU A 369 6.24 -7.43 11.01
N ASP A 370 6.09 -6.27 11.65
CA ASP A 370 6.14 -6.05 13.10
C ASP A 370 5.06 -5.04 13.56
N GLY A 371 4.13 -4.69 12.66
CA GLY A 371 3.09 -3.67 12.86
C GLY A 371 3.56 -2.22 12.72
N SER A 372 4.86 -1.94 12.57
CA SER A 372 5.35 -0.57 12.42
C SER A 372 5.00 0.02 11.05
N ILE A 373 4.82 1.35 10.97
CA ILE A 373 4.57 2.07 9.72
C ILE A 373 5.65 3.12 9.55
N ASP A 374 6.29 3.14 8.37
CA ASP A 374 7.19 4.23 7.97
C ASP A 374 6.40 5.54 7.85
N GLN A 375 6.58 6.41 8.84
CA GLN A 375 5.89 7.70 8.95
C GLN A 375 6.26 8.69 7.83
N GLU A 376 7.42 8.52 7.16
CA GLU A 376 7.80 9.39 6.03
C GLU A 376 7.07 9.00 4.74
N SER A 377 6.67 7.73 4.62
CA SER A 377 5.88 7.23 3.49
C SER A 377 4.38 7.56 3.58
N ILE A 378 3.88 7.94 4.76
CA ILE A 378 2.49 8.38 4.93
C ILE A 378 2.32 9.71 4.17
N PRO A 379 1.33 9.84 3.25
CA PRO A 379 1.04 11.10 2.59
C PRO A 379 0.80 12.22 3.60
N LYS A 380 1.38 13.39 3.35
CA LYS A 380 1.07 14.61 4.13
C LYS A 380 -0.14 15.30 3.53
N ASP A 381 -0.95 15.93 4.39
CA ASP A 381 -2.06 16.77 3.94
C ASP A 381 -1.52 17.90 3.05
N ILE A 382 -2.20 18.18 1.93
CA ILE A 382 -1.79 19.20 0.97
C ILE A 382 -2.39 20.53 1.44
N VAL A 383 -1.52 21.50 1.74
CA VAL A 383 -1.93 22.85 2.17
C VAL A 383 -2.69 23.55 1.04
N VAL A 384 -3.84 24.14 1.39
CA VAL A 384 -4.66 24.93 0.45
C VAL A 384 -4.41 26.41 0.68
N ASP A 385 -4.06 27.13 -0.39
CA ASP A 385 -4.06 28.60 -0.40
C ASP A 385 -5.40 29.13 -0.95
N ASP A 386 -6.22 29.63 -0.03
CA ASP A 386 -7.51 30.28 -0.26
C ASP A 386 -7.47 31.77 0.16
N GLY A 387 -6.26 32.36 0.24
CA GLY A 387 -6.05 33.72 0.75
C GLY A 387 -5.96 33.83 2.28
N TYR A 388 -6.14 32.72 3.00
CA TYR A 388 -5.84 32.57 4.43
C TYR A 388 -4.55 31.77 4.67
N ALA A 389 -3.67 31.65 3.67
CA ALA A 389 -2.36 31.00 3.84
C ALA A 389 -1.39 31.84 4.69
N GLU A 390 -0.34 31.19 5.21
CA GLU A 390 0.60 31.74 6.20
C GLU A 390 1.20 33.10 5.81
N LEU A 391 0.76 34.18 6.47
CA LEU A 391 1.55 35.40 6.64
C LEU A 391 2.48 35.27 7.87
N LEU A 392 3.34 34.25 7.85
CA LEU A 392 4.52 34.15 8.71
C LEU A 392 5.78 34.67 7.99
N THR A 393 5.63 35.76 7.24
CA THR A 393 6.77 36.57 6.81
C THR A 393 7.15 37.55 7.92
N ASP A 394 8.25 37.25 8.61
CA ASP A 394 9.02 38.26 9.33
C ASP A 394 9.38 39.40 8.34
N PRO A 395 8.99 40.67 8.59
CA PRO A 395 9.19 41.75 7.61
C PRO A 395 10.65 42.09 7.26
N GLU A 396 11.65 41.52 7.94
CA GLU A 396 13.06 41.90 7.79
C GLU A 396 13.91 41.01 6.86
N ASN A 397 13.38 39.97 6.21
CA ASN A 397 14.20 39.12 5.32
C ASN A 397 13.49 38.69 4.00
N PRO A 398 13.79 39.34 2.84
CA PRO A 398 13.06 39.14 1.58
C PRO A 398 13.57 37.99 0.69
N GLU A 399 14.43 37.10 1.18
CA GLU A 399 14.97 35.98 0.39
C GLU A 399 14.85 34.64 1.13
N GLN A 400 13.80 33.88 0.83
CA GLN A 400 13.83 32.42 0.92
C GLN A 400 13.68 31.82 -0.48
N GLU A 401 14.83 31.50 -1.08
CA GLU A 401 14.87 30.59 -2.23
C GLU A 401 14.35 29.20 -1.83
N THR A 402 13.63 28.56 -2.75
CA THR A 402 13.22 27.16 -2.65
C THR A 402 14.44 26.26 -2.38
N SER A 403 14.40 25.46 -1.31
CA SER A 403 15.53 24.62 -0.94
C SER A 403 15.86 23.58 -2.03
N LYS A 404 17.11 23.61 -2.49
CA LYS A 404 17.73 22.51 -3.25
C LYS A 404 18.80 21.90 -2.37
N ALA A 405 18.90 20.57 -2.36
CA ALA A 405 19.92 19.87 -1.60
C ALA A 405 21.33 20.32 -2.06
N PRO A 406 22.26 20.61 -1.13
CA PRO A 406 23.59 21.08 -1.50
C PRO A 406 24.34 20.01 -2.29
N THR A 407 24.93 20.42 -3.40
CA THR A 407 25.75 19.57 -4.26
C THR A 407 27.18 20.09 -4.28
N VAL A 408 28.15 19.24 -3.92
CA VAL A 408 29.58 19.55 -4.05
C VAL A 408 30.18 18.56 -5.03
N ASN A 409 30.79 19.06 -6.10
CA ASN A 409 31.37 18.27 -7.20
C ASN A 409 30.43 17.18 -7.78
N GLY A 410 29.12 17.41 -7.79
CA GLY A 410 28.14 16.53 -8.43
C GLY A 410 27.69 15.31 -7.62
N LYS A 411 28.16 15.12 -6.38
CA LYS A 411 27.54 14.18 -5.42
C LYS A 411 26.54 14.90 -4.51
N ILE A 412 25.43 14.23 -4.21
CA ILE A 412 24.47 14.60 -3.16
C ILE A 412 25.01 14.04 -1.84
N TYR A 413 25.04 14.87 -0.79
CA TYR A 413 25.47 14.45 0.54
C TYR A 413 24.25 14.29 1.46
N THR A 414 23.99 13.06 1.89
CA THR A 414 23.02 12.74 2.94
C THR A 414 23.77 12.12 4.12
N SER A 415 24.12 12.93 5.12
CA SER A 415 24.61 12.42 6.40
C SER A 415 23.44 12.04 7.29
N THR A 416 23.11 10.76 7.35
CA THR A 416 22.09 10.23 8.26
C THR A 416 22.63 10.21 9.68
N THR A 417 21.88 10.76 10.64
CA THR A 417 22.06 10.47 12.07
C THR A 417 20.72 10.02 12.62
N THR A 418 20.63 8.77 13.06
CA THR A 418 19.46 8.22 13.73
C THR A 418 19.84 7.86 15.18
N ILE A 419 19.04 8.30 16.14
CA ILE A 419 19.26 8.11 17.58
C ILE A 419 18.10 7.27 18.13
N ASN A 420 18.39 6.25 18.96
CA ASN A 420 17.37 5.56 19.77
C ASN A 420 17.97 4.98 21.07
N GLY A 421 17.30 5.21 22.22
CA GLY A 421 17.68 4.62 23.52
C GLY A 421 17.21 5.44 24.74
N ARG A 422 16.81 4.78 25.83
CA ARG A 422 16.03 5.40 26.94
C ARG A 422 16.09 4.50 28.21
N ALA A 423 16.00 4.94 29.48
CA ALA A 423 16.62 6.02 30.25
C ALA A 423 16.32 5.75 31.78
N GLY A 424 16.04 6.78 32.61
CA GLY A 424 15.38 6.66 33.93
C GLY A 424 16.24 6.46 35.18
N ALA A 425 16.53 7.53 35.93
CA ALA A 425 17.26 7.58 37.24
C ALA A 425 18.69 6.98 37.29
N ASN A 426 19.02 6.10 36.34
CA ASN A 426 20.31 5.49 36.04
C ASN A 426 20.48 5.43 34.50
N ALA A 427 20.31 6.56 33.83
CA ALA A 427 20.45 6.67 32.37
C ALA A 427 21.91 6.91 31.98
N ASN A 428 22.70 5.85 31.81
CA ASN A 428 24.06 5.95 31.28
C ASN A 428 24.02 6.09 29.76
N ILE A 429 24.30 7.30 29.26
CA ILE A 429 24.53 7.56 27.83
C ILE A 429 26.02 7.29 27.55
N LYS A 430 26.31 6.23 26.79
CA LYS A 430 27.63 6.00 26.17
C LYS A 430 27.50 6.17 24.66
N LEU A 431 28.51 6.81 24.06
CA LEU A 431 28.58 7.17 22.66
C LEU A 431 29.64 6.31 21.97
N PHE A 432 29.32 5.77 20.79
CA PHE A 432 30.27 5.12 19.89
C PHE A 432 30.12 5.70 18.49
N VAL A 433 31.19 5.65 17.71
CA VAL A 433 31.25 6.11 16.31
C VAL A 433 31.66 4.91 15.45
N GLU A 434 30.92 4.61 14.40
CA GLU A 434 31.42 3.84 13.26
C GLU A 434 31.76 4.84 12.15
N GLU A 435 33.00 4.80 11.66
CA GLU A 435 33.48 5.67 10.58
C GLU A 435 33.42 4.89 9.26
N ILE A 436 32.52 5.30 8.35
CA ILE A 436 32.48 4.76 6.98
C ILE A 436 33.36 5.64 6.09
N ILE A 437 34.61 5.22 5.88
CA ILE A 437 35.51 5.84 4.89
C ILE A 437 35.24 5.23 3.51
N GLU A 438 34.39 5.88 2.69
CA GLU A 438 34.33 5.55 1.25
C GLU A 438 35.64 5.96 0.56
N THR A 439 36.52 4.99 0.29
CA THR A 439 37.50 5.12 -0.80
C THR A 439 37.46 3.88 -1.69
N ASN A 440 37.12 4.07 -2.97
CA ASN A 440 37.24 3.08 -4.05
C ASN A 440 36.64 1.68 -3.78
N ASN A 441 35.38 1.61 -3.36
CA ASN A 441 34.52 0.42 -3.41
C ASN A 441 34.99 -0.85 -2.66
N ILE A 442 35.48 -0.72 -1.43
CA ILE A 442 35.57 -1.84 -0.48
C ILE A 442 35.06 -1.40 0.90
N THR A 443 34.24 -2.23 1.55
CA THR A 443 33.75 -2.00 2.92
C THR A 443 34.20 -3.13 3.84
N THR A 444 34.79 -2.81 4.99
CA THR A 444 35.16 -3.77 6.05
C THR A 444 34.83 -3.19 7.42
N SER A 445 34.35 -4.01 8.34
CA SER A 445 33.96 -3.61 9.71
C SER A 445 34.59 -4.53 10.75
N GLU A 446 35.27 -3.95 11.75
CA GLU A 446 35.67 -4.63 13.00
C GLU A 446 35.02 -3.94 14.21
N ARG A 447 34.83 -4.69 15.30
CA ARG A 447 34.27 -4.20 16.57
C ARG A 447 35.18 -4.54 17.73
N GLU A 448 35.36 -3.60 18.66
CA GLU A 448 35.86 -3.87 20.01
C GLU A 448 35.06 -3.07 21.06
N ILE A 449 34.90 -3.63 22.26
CA ILE A 449 34.02 -3.14 23.33
C ILE A 449 34.83 -2.93 24.61
N ILE A 450 34.67 -1.78 25.29
CA ILE A 450 35.19 -1.57 26.66
C ILE A 450 34.15 -0.83 27.53
N GLU A 451 33.80 -1.41 28.68
CA GLU A 451 32.96 -0.80 29.73
C GLU A 451 33.79 0.02 30.74
N THR A 452 33.23 1.01 31.45
CA THR A 452 33.23 1.01 32.94
C THR A 452 32.20 1.99 33.59
N ASP A 453 32.20 2.10 34.93
CA ASP A 453 31.07 2.37 35.83
C ASP A 453 30.71 3.82 36.29
N ASN A 454 29.62 3.89 37.08
CA ASN A 454 28.92 5.05 37.67
C ASN A 454 29.72 5.88 38.70
N THR A 455 29.35 7.18 38.90
CA THR A 455 28.71 7.68 40.15
C THR A 455 28.38 9.19 40.18
N THR A 456 27.38 9.54 41.01
CA THR A 456 27.04 10.85 41.64
C THR A 456 26.44 12.03 40.84
N THR A 457 25.11 12.16 41.01
CA THR A 457 24.33 13.36 41.42
C THR A 457 24.64 14.79 40.91
N SER A 458 23.55 15.44 40.50
CA SER A 458 23.37 16.84 40.07
C SER A 458 23.90 17.18 38.67
N GLU A 459 22.94 17.66 37.86
CA GLU A 459 23.06 18.47 36.65
C GLU A 459 24.36 18.38 35.83
N GLN A 460 24.36 17.59 34.75
CA GLN A 460 24.96 17.95 33.44
C GLN A 460 24.77 16.84 32.41
N VAL A 461 24.27 17.19 31.22
CA VAL A 461 24.41 16.37 30.01
C VAL A 461 25.66 16.84 29.27
N THR A 462 26.58 15.91 28.95
CA THR A 462 27.78 16.19 28.16
C THR A 462 27.60 15.59 26.78
N ILE A 463 27.53 16.44 25.76
CA ILE A 463 27.59 16.03 24.34
C ILE A 463 29.06 16.03 23.92
N LYS A 464 29.45 15.06 23.08
CA LYS A 464 30.74 15.01 22.38
C LYS A 464 30.51 14.53 20.95
N THR A 465 31.28 15.07 20.01
CA THR A 465 31.27 14.68 18.59
C THR A 465 32.70 14.68 18.07
N ASN A 466 33.12 13.60 17.40
CA ASN A 466 34.38 13.59 16.66
C ASN A 466 34.12 14.08 15.23
N ASN A 467 34.79 15.15 14.80
CA ASN A 467 34.84 15.55 13.39
C ASN A 467 36.13 16.32 13.11
N THR A 468 36.96 15.83 12.21
CA THR A 468 38.29 16.37 11.94
C THR A 468 38.25 17.56 10.98
N THR A 469 38.09 18.78 11.50
CA THR A 469 39.11 19.87 11.44
C THR A 469 38.54 21.27 11.74
N THR A 470 39.38 22.09 12.38
CA THR A 470 39.18 23.51 12.74
C THR A 470 38.07 23.83 13.76
N SER A 471 38.28 24.88 14.55
CA SER A 471 37.50 25.18 15.75
C SER A 471 36.19 25.91 15.42
N GLU A 472 35.09 25.16 15.34
CA GLU A 472 33.74 25.69 15.18
C GLU A 472 33.16 26.21 16.50
N GLN A 473 32.29 27.23 16.42
CA GLN A 473 31.46 27.63 17.55
C GLN A 473 30.11 26.91 17.46
N VAL A 474 29.76 26.20 18.52
CA VAL A 474 28.51 25.44 18.62
C VAL A 474 27.57 26.12 19.61
N THR A 475 26.37 26.44 19.15
CA THR A 475 25.34 27.14 19.92
C THR A 475 24.13 26.22 20.10
N ILE A 476 23.67 26.08 21.34
CA ILE A 476 22.47 25.32 21.70
C ILE A 476 21.33 26.29 22.00
N LYS A 477 20.22 26.12 21.29
CA LYS A 477 19.00 26.93 21.39
C LYS A 477 17.79 26.09 21.80
N ILE A 478 16.86 26.72 22.49
CA ILE A 478 15.49 26.22 22.72
C ILE A 478 14.56 27.37 22.35
N GLU A 479 13.54 27.13 21.52
CA GLU A 479 12.60 28.17 21.05
C GLU A 479 13.38 29.40 20.52
N GLU A 480 14.33 29.14 19.61
CA GLU A 480 15.27 30.13 19.00
C GLU A 480 16.23 30.85 19.97
N LYS A 481 16.02 30.76 21.29
CA LYS A 481 16.85 31.39 22.33
C LYS A 481 18.07 30.54 22.68
N GLU A 482 19.26 31.14 22.62
CA GLU A 482 20.50 30.52 23.09
C GLU A 482 20.46 30.24 24.59
N ILE A 483 20.75 29.00 24.97
CA ILE A 483 20.80 28.53 26.36
C ILE A 483 22.19 28.05 26.79
N ALA A 484 23.06 27.73 25.83
CA ALA A 484 24.46 27.41 26.03
C ALA A 484 25.23 27.51 24.71
N SER A 485 26.54 27.74 24.80
CA SER A 485 27.46 27.60 23.68
C SER A 485 28.76 26.91 24.11
N ALA A 486 29.44 26.27 23.18
CA ALA A 486 30.76 25.71 23.36
C ALA A 486 31.63 25.96 22.13
N ILE A 487 32.95 25.95 22.32
CA ILE A 487 33.92 26.00 21.24
C ILE A 487 34.45 24.58 21.05
N ALA A 488 34.46 24.09 19.81
CA ALA A 488 35.05 22.81 19.48
C ALA A 488 36.58 22.88 19.60
N ASP A 489 37.18 21.83 20.15
CA ASP A 489 38.63 21.68 20.15
C ASP A 489 39.16 21.44 18.72
N LYS A 490 40.48 21.34 18.58
CA LYS A 490 41.16 21.13 17.29
C LYS A 490 40.81 19.79 16.60
N TYR A 491 40.00 18.93 17.22
CA TYR A 491 39.50 17.65 16.71
C TYR A 491 37.96 17.61 16.58
N GLY A 492 37.31 18.78 16.62
CA GLY A 492 35.85 18.92 16.51
C GLY A 492 35.07 18.57 17.78
N ASN A 493 35.74 18.23 18.88
CA ASN A 493 35.09 17.87 20.12
C ASN A 493 34.73 19.12 20.92
N TRP A 494 33.44 19.37 21.08
CA TRP A 494 32.88 20.38 21.99
C TRP A 494 32.15 19.70 23.15
N THR A 495 31.87 20.47 24.21
CA THR A 495 31.01 20.06 25.32
C THR A 495 30.33 21.29 25.89
N ALA A 496 29.00 21.32 25.83
CA ALA A 496 28.17 22.39 26.39
C ALA A 496 27.31 21.85 27.53
N LYS A 497 27.13 22.66 28.58
CA LYS A 497 26.28 22.33 29.74
C LYS A 497 24.94 23.04 29.58
N ILE A 498 23.83 22.30 29.64
CA ILE A 498 22.48 22.87 29.55
C ILE A 498 21.66 22.60 30.83
N PRO A 499 20.71 23.50 31.19
CA PRO A 499 19.80 23.27 32.31
C PRO A 499 18.88 22.07 32.08
N ALA A 500 18.29 21.53 33.15
CA ALA A 500 17.26 20.49 33.06
C ALA A 500 16.03 20.99 32.27
N GLN A 501 15.53 20.16 31.34
CA GLN A 501 14.41 20.48 30.46
C GLN A 501 13.15 19.69 30.80
N LYS A 502 11.99 20.23 30.39
CA LYS A 502 10.70 19.55 30.52
C LYS A 502 10.54 18.49 29.43
N GLU A 503 9.60 17.57 29.64
CA GLU A 503 9.17 16.65 28.60
C GLU A 503 8.57 17.42 27.41
N ASN A 504 8.80 16.91 26.20
CA ASN A 504 8.47 17.47 24.89
C ASN A 504 9.22 18.75 24.47
N THR A 505 10.11 19.31 25.30
CA THR A 505 10.97 20.45 24.91
C THR A 505 11.89 20.05 23.74
N ILE A 506 12.01 20.92 22.72
CA ILE A 506 12.91 20.72 21.57
C ILE A 506 14.19 21.53 21.77
N ILE A 507 15.33 20.85 21.68
CA ILE A 507 16.68 21.42 21.77
C ILE A 507 17.30 21.42 20.37
N LYS A 508 17.59 22.60 19.84
CA LYS A 508 18.23 22.81 18.53
C LYS A 508 19.72 23.10 18.74
N VAL A 509 20.60 22.20 18.31
CA VAL A 509 22.05 22.40 18.31
C VAL A 509 22.44 22.92 16.93
N THR A 510 23.14 24.06 16.87
CA THR A 510 23.58 24.71 15.64
C THR A 510 25.10 24.83 15.66
N ALA A 511 25.78 24.32 14.63
CA ALA A 511 27.22 24.49 14.44
C ALA A 511 27.47 25.55 13.36
N LYS A 512 28.37 26.49 13.67
CA LYS A 512 28.73 27.59 12.77
C LYS A 512 30.25 27.67 12.61
N GLU A 513 30.68 27.52 11.36
CA GLU A 513 32.04 27.85 10.92
C GLU A 513 32.03 29.23 10.25
N GLU A 514 33.07 30.03 10.48
CA GLU A 514 33.15 31.40 9.98
C GLU A 514 33.23 31.42 8.45
N GLY A 515 32.16 31.89 7.79
CA GLY A 515 32.06 31.96 6.33
C GLY A 515 31.43 30.75 5.64
N LYS A 516 30.84 29.79 6.37
CA LYS A 516 30.04 28.68 5.81
C LYS A 516 28.58 28.73 6.26
N LEU A 517 27.72 27.97 5.57
CA LEU A 517 26.31 27.80 5.93
C LEU A 517 26.17 27.11 7.30
N GLU A 518 25.25 27.61 8.13
CA GLU A 518 24.94 27.01 9.43
C GLU A 518 24.28 25.64 9.25
N SER A 519 24.71 24.66 10.05
CA SER A 519 24.05 23.35 10.14
C SER A 519 23.40 23.20 11.51
N SER A 520 22.19 22.61 11.55
CA SER A 520 21.48 22.42 12.82
C SER A 520 20.75 21.09 12.90
N ILE A 521 20.73 20.50 14.09
CA ILE A 521 19.96 19.30 14.45
C ILE A 521 19.03 19.61 15.63
N SER A 522 17.81 19.08 15.60
CA SER A 522 16.81 19.26 16.64
C SER A 522 16.52 17.94 17.35
N VAL A 523 16.52 17.96 18.69
CA VAL A 523 16.29 16.78 19.54
C VAL A 523 15.15 17.07 20.51
N LYS A 524 14.12 16.23 20.52
CA LYS A 524 12.97 16.36 21.43
C LYS A 524 13.22 15.56 22.72
N VAL A 525 13.01 16.20 23.86
CA VAL A 525 13.19 15.60 25.19
C VAL A 525 11.98 14.75 25.55
N TYR A 526 12.20 13.51 26.00
CA TYR A 526 11.14 12.63 26.48
C TYR A 526 11.42 12.19 27.92
N LYS A 527 10.37 12.02 28.74
CA LYS A 527 10.48 11.38 30.05
C LYS A 527 10.73 9.89 29.88
N TYR A 528 11.07 9.20 30.97
CA TYR A 528 11.11 7.75 31.00
C TYR A 528 10.55 7.20 32.30
N SER A 529 9.87 6.06 32.20
CA SER A 529 9.35 5.27 33.30
C SER A 529 10.12 3.96 33.38
N SER A 530 10.98 3.82 34.39
CA SER A 530 11.64 2.55 34.71
C SER A 530 10.70 1.65 35.53
N SER A 531 10.23 0.56 34.94
CA SER A 531 9.61 -0.53 35.70
C SER A 531 10.68 -1.35 36.42
N SER A 532 10.98 -1.00 37.67
CA SER A 532 11.89 -1.79 38.51
C SER A 532 11.17 -3.02 39.06
N SER A 533 11.60 -4.22 38.66
CA SER A 533 11.22 -5.48 39.31
C SER A 533 11.90 -5.60 40.68
N GLY A 534 11.37 -4.86 41.65
CA GLY A 534 11.81 -4.91 43.04
C GLY A 534 11.33 -6.20 43.72
N SER A 535 12.23 -7.18 43.88
CA SER A 535 11.97 -8.37 44.68
C SER A 535 11.67 -7.98 46.14
N SER A 536 10.41 -8.12 46.56
CA SER A 536 10.02 -7.97 47.96
C SER A 536 9.80 -9.34 48.60
N SER A 537 10.87 -9.90 49.17
CA SER A 537 10.76 -11.07 50.03
C SER A 537 9.97 -10.74 51.30
N LYS A 538 8.82 -11.38 51.52
CA LYS A 538 8.23 -11.54 52.85
C LYS A 538 7.81 -12.99 53.09
N SER A 539 8.08 -13.44 54.30
CA SER A 539 7.95 -14.82 54.75
C SER A 539 6.52 -15.26 55.00
N SER A 540 6.21 -16.50 54.65
CA SER A 540 5.24 -17.31 55.40
C SER A 540 5.73 -18.75 55.50
N SER A 541 5.89 -19.23 56.73
CA SER A 541 6.28 -20.61 57.05
C SER A 541 5.12 -21.59 56.81
N SER A 542 5.39 -22.76 56.21
CA SER A 542 5.20 -24.06 56.90
C SER A 542 5.51 -25.29 56.03
N SER A 543 6.40 -26.14 56.55
CA SER A 543 6.46 -27.62 56.44
C SER A 543 5.92 -28.35 55.19
N SER A 544 6.82 -29.03 54.45
CA SER A 544 7.13 -30.47 54.64
C SER A 544 8.21 -30.96 53.65
N LYS A 545 9.39 -31.34 54.14
CA LYS A 545 9.91 -32.72 54.35
C LYS A 545 10.47 -33.42 53.09
N ASN A 546 11.81 -33.49 53.05
CA ASN A 546 12.68 -34.60 52.59
C ASN A 546 12.56 -35.06 51.12
N SER A 547 13.62 -35.52 50.45
CA SER A 547 14.93 -36.03 50.92
C SER A 547 16.06 -35.76 49.93
N ASN A 548 17.30 -35.86 50.40
CA ASN A 548 18.49 -35.95 49.55
C ASN A 548 18.40 -37.16 48.60
N ASP A 549 19.03 -37.07 47.43
CA ASP A 549 20.23 -37.88 47.21
C ASP A 549 21.17 -37.31 46.14
N LYS A 550 22.28 -38.02 45.90
CA LYS A 550 23.59 -37.52 45.43
C LYS A 550 24.10 -38.36 44.23
N ILE A 551 25.21 -37.93 43.62
CA ILE A 551 26.17 -38.71 42.76
C ILE A 551 26.07 -38.50 41.22
N THR A 552 26.90 -37.54 40.75
CA THR A 552 28.02 -37.67 39.77
C THR A 552 28.04 -38.73 38.65
N THR A 553 28.01 -38.21 37.40
CA THR A 553 28.98 -38.32 36.26
C THR A 553 29.35 -39.64 35.55
N GLU A 554 29.76 -39.47 34.28
CA GLU A 554 30.41 -40.40 33.31
C GLU A 554 29.49 -41.48 32.69
N GLU A 555 29.49 -41.80 31.39
CA GLU A 555 30.25 -41.42 30.16
C GLU A 555 29.23 -41.28 28.98
N GLU A 556 29.29 -40.25 28.11
CA GLU A 556 30.03 -40.19 26.82
C GLU A 556 29.41 -40.99 25.64
N ILE A 557 29.10 -40.29 24.53
CA ILE A 557 29.48 -40.58 23.11
C ILE A 557 28.53 -39.91 22.07
N ASN A 558 29.17 -39.17 21.15
CA ASN A 558 28.77 -38.66 19.83
C ASN A 558 27.33 -38.17 19.56
N THR A 559 27.25 -36.87 19.27
CA THR A 559 26.65 -36.42 17.99
C THR A 559 27.75 -35.82 17.12
N ASP A 560 28.10 -36.51 16.02
CA ASP A 560 29.04 -36.00 15.02
C ASP A 560 28.46 -34.77 14.33
N ILE A 561 28.95 -33.59 14.70
CA ILE A 561 28.78 -32.38 13.91
C ILE A 561 29.63 -32.54 12.65
N LYS A 562 29.00 -32.90 11.54
CA LYS A 562 29.60 -32.67 10.22
C LYS A 562 29.44 -31.19 9.87
N ASP A 563 30.55 -30.48 9.96
CA ASP A 563 30.75 -29.25 9.20
C ASP A 563 30.31 -29.44 7.75
N THR A 564 29.30 -28.69 7.33
CA THR A 564 29.20 -28.23 5.95
C THR A 564 29.27 -26.71 5.95
N ASN A 565 30.49 -26.24 5.77
CA ASN A 565 30.82 -24.84 5.54
C ASN A 565 29.91 -24.20 4.49
N ASN A 566 29.47 -22.98 4.79
CA ASN A 566 29.32 -21.89 3.82
C ASN A 566 28.59 -22.23 2.51
N MET A 567 27.28 -22.44 2.57
CA MET A 567 26.43 -22.07 1.43
C MET A 567 26.04 -20.60 1.59
N GLU A 568 26.74 -19.74 0.84
CA GLU A 568 26.18 -18.44 0.48
C GLU A 568 24.76 -18.69 -0.07
N LYS A 569 23.76 -17.97 0.46
CA LYS A 569 22.43 -18.01 -0.15
C LYS A 569 22.55 -17.38 -1.54
N ASN A 570 22.60 -18.24 -2.55
CA ASN A 570 22.47 -17.88 -3.94
C ASN A 570 21.18 -17.07 -4.13
N VAL A 571 21.30 -15.76 -4.28
CA VAL A 571 20.21 -14.79 -4.44
C VAL A 571 20.40 -13.97 -5.71
N GLY A 572 19.30 -13.58 -6.34
CA GLY A 572 19.33 -12.90 -7.64
C GLY A 572 19.65 -13.87 -8.78
N TRP A 573 20.30 -13.35 -9.82
CA TRP A 573 20.73 -14.12 -10.98
C TRP A 573 21.98 -14.95 -10.67
N VAL A 574 21.88 -16.27 -10.86
CA VAL A 574 22.92 -17.25 -10.52
C VAL A 574 23.16 -18.16 -11.72
N GLU A 575 24.39 -18.18 -12.22
CA GLU A 575 24.82 -19.08 -13.30
C GLU A 575 25.31 -20.42 -12.74
N ASP A 576 24.72 -21.53 -13.20
CA ASP A 576 25.34 -22.84 -13.04
C ASP A 576 26.50 -22.99 -14.02
N LYS A 577 27.71 -22.82 -13.49
CA LYS A 577 28.97 -22.83 -14.26
C LYS A 577 29.22 -24.14 -15.03
N ASN A 578 28.52 -25.23 -14.71
CA ASN A 578 28.71 -26.52 -15.38
C ASN A 578 27.97 -26.60 -16.73
N ASN A 579 26.82 -25.92 -16.86
CA ASN A 579 25.97 -25.93 -18.05
C ASN A 579 25.70 -24.52 -18.62
N LYS A 580 26.25 -23.47 -18.02
CA LYS A 580 26.06 -22.04 -18.38
C LYS A 580 24.59 -21.61 -18.40
N THR A 581 23.77 -22.27 -17.59
CA THR A 581 22.35 -21.96 -17.46
C THR A 581 22.13 -21.04 -16.28
N TRP A 582 21.41 -19.94 -16.52
CA TRP A 582 21.05 -18.99 -15.49
C TRP A 582 19.76 -19.40 -14.79
N TYR A 583 19.70 -19.12 -13.50
CA TYR A 583 18.54 -19.28 -12.64
C TYR A 583 18.34 -17.98 -11.87
N TYR A 584 17.10 -17.63 -11.55
CA TYR A 584 16.84 -16.53 -10.62
C TYR A 584 16.36 -17.08 -9.28
N PHE A 585 17.00 -16.66 -8.20
CA PHE A 585 16.61 -16.95 -6.83
C PHE A 585 16.10 -15.68 -6.16
N ASP A 586 14.98 -15.79 -5.44
CA ASP A 586 14.38 -14.67 -4.73
C ASP A 586 15.37 -14.01 -3.76
N SER A 587 15.49 -12.68 -3.80
CA SER A 587 16.45 -11.94 -2.99
C SER A 587 16.14 -11.91 -1.49
N ILE A 588 14.94 -12.36 -1.09
CA ILE A 588 14.47 -12.38 0.29
C ILE A 588 14.32 -13.83 0.77
N SER A 589 13.61 -14.69 0.02
CA SER A 589 13.42 -16.09 0.43
C SER A 589 14.61 -17.00 0.08
N GLY A 590 15.35 -16.68 -0.99
CA GLY A 590 16.36 -17.58 -1.57
C GLY A 590 15.75 -18.72 -2.40
N GLU A 591 14.47 -18.65 -2.77
CA GLU A 591 13.79 -19.68 -3.55
C GLU A 591 13.99 -19.47 -5.05
N LYS A 592 14.26 -20.57 -5.77
CA LYS A 592 14.38 -20.57 -7.23
C LYS A 592 13.03 -20.25 -7.89
N LYS A 593 12.97 -19.17 -8.67
CA LYS A 593 11.79 -18.79 -9.44
C LYS A 593 11.60 -19.71 -10.66
N THR A 594 10.35 -19.80 -11.12
CA THR A 594 9.94 -20.50 -12.34
C THR A 594 8.83 -19.69 -13.03
N GLY A 595 8.60 -19.90 -14.33
CA GLY A 595 7.63 -19.15 -15.12
C GLY A 595 8.09 -17.75 -15.52
N TRP A 596 7.13 -16.89 -15.89
CA TRP A 596 7.41 -15.48 -16.18
C TRP A 596 7.91 -14.74 -14.94
N TYR A 597 9.09 -14.14 -15.04
CA TYR A 597 9.70 -13.33 -13.98
C TYR A 597 9.92 -11.91 -14.50
N ARG A 598 9.52 -10.91 -13.72
CA ARG A 598 9.84 -9.50 -13.95
C ARG A 598 10.86 -9.03 -12.94
N ASP A 599 12.01 -8.58 -13.43
CA ASP A 599 13.03 -7.94 -12.62
C ASP A 599 12.50 -6.58 -12.11
N ALA A 600 12.48 -6.39 -10.80
CA ALA A 600 11.98 -5.19 -10.17
C ALA A 600 12.92 -3.98 -10.36
N ASN A 601 14.22 -4.23 -10.51
CA ASN A 601 15.24 -3.19 -10.65
C ASN A 601 15.33 -2.67 -12.08
N THR A 602 15.28 -3.58 -13.07
CA THR A 602 15.40 -3.23 -14.50
C THR A 602 14.05 -3.10 -15.20
N GLY A 603 12.98 -3.62 -14.59
CA GLY A 603 11.63 -3.65 -15.15
C GLY A 603 11.43 -4.68 -16.28
N LYS A 604 12.46 -5.46 -16.61
CA LYS A 604 12.51 -6.39 -17.74
C LYS A 604 11.88 -7.75 -17.42
N TRP A 605 11.36 -8.41 -18.45
CA TRP A 605 10.75 -9.73 -18.35
C TRP A 605 11.69 -10.83 -18.82
N TYR A 606 11.59 -11.99 -18.17
CA TYR A 606 12.36 -13.20 -18.45
C TYR A 606 11.42 -14.41 -18.32
N MET A 607 11.68 -15.49 -19.04
CA MET A 607 10.98 -16.76 -18.86
C MET A 607 11.93 -17.76 -18.20
N LEU A 608 11.49 -18.38 -17.11
CA LEU A 608 12.18 -19.46 -16.41
C LEU A 608 11.38 -20.75 -16.61
N ASP A 609 12.05 -21.86 -16.95
CA ASP A 609 11.38 -23.13 -17.18
C ASP A 609 10.56 -23.56 -15.97
N ARG A 610 9.31 -23.98 -16.22
CA ARG A 610 8.31 -24.23 -15.16
C ARG A 610 8.62 -25.45 -14.29
N LYS A 611 9.54 -26.33 -14.71
CA LYS A 611 9.91 -27.55 -13.96
C LYS A 611 11.29 -27.43 -13.30
N THR A 612 12.23 -26.78 -13.98
CA THR A 612 13.64 -26.74 -13.60
C THR A 612 14.10 -25.36 -13.11
N GLY A 613 13.39 -24.28 -13.44
CA GLY A 613 13.77 -22.90 -13.17
C GLY A 613 14.86 -22.34 -14.08
N ALA A 614 15.33 -23.13 -15.06
CA ALA A 614 16.35 -22.72 -16.02
C ALA A 614 15.86 -21.56 -16.88
N MET A 615 16.65 -20.50 -17.03
CA MET A 615 16.32 -19.37 -17.89
C MET A 615 16.17 -19.81 -19.34
N ILE A 616 14.98 -19.61 -19.89
CA ILE A 616 14.66 -19.86 -21.29
C ILE A 616 15.14 -18.66 -22.11
N THR A 617 15.82 -18.97 -23.21
CA THR A 617 16.29 -18.01 -24.21
C THR A 617 15.79 -18.43 -25.59
N SER A 618 15.86 -17.54 -26.58
CA SER A 618 15.30 -17.72 -27.93
C SER A 618 13.77 -17.80 -27.94
N TRP A 619 13.21 -18.39 -29.00
CA TRP A 619 11.77 -18.57 -29.20
C TRP A 619 11.14 -19.50 -28.15
N PHE A 620 10.13 -18.98 -27.45
CA PHE A 620 9.36 -19.68 -26.44
C PHE A 620 7.88 -19.75 -26.86
N ASN A 621 7.28 -20.93 -26.74
CA ASN A 621 5.84 -21.13 -26.91
C ASN A 621 5.20 -21.42 -25.55
N ASP A 622 4.18 -20.65 -25.17
CA ASP A 622 3.45 -20.86 -23.93
C ASP A 622 2.40 -21.98 -24.06
N LEU A 623 1.77 -22.34 -22.93
CA LEU A 623 0.77 -23.41 -22.88
C LEU A 623 -0.53 -23.07 -23.64
N ASN A 624 -0.72 -21.81 -24.06
CA ASN A 624 -1.84 -21.34 -24.86
C ASN A 624 -1.48 -21.25 -26.36
N GLY A 625 -0.29 -21.71 -26.75
CA GLY A 625 0.20 -21.65 -28.13
C GLY A 625 0.75 -20.27 -28.55
N LYS A 626 0.88 -19.31 -27.64
CA LYS A 626 1.43 -17.97 -27.93
C LYS A 626 2.95 -18.01 -27.99
N TRP A 627 3.53 -17.34 -28.97
CA TRP A 627 4.99 -17.25 -29.14
C TRP A 627 5.55 -15.94 -28.58
N TYR A 628 6.74 -16.03 -28.00
CA TYR A 628 7.52 -14.92 -27.47
C TYR A 628 8.99 -15.12 -27.86
N TYR A 629 9.78 -14.04 -27.89
CA TYR A 629 11.22 -14.13 -28.09
C TYR A 629 11.99 -13.61 -26.87
N LEU A 630 12.80 -14.47 -26.26
CA LEU A 630 13.72 -14.13 -25.18
C LEU A 630 15.13 -13.95 -25.78
N ASP A 631 15.85 -12.91 -25.38
CA ASP A 631 17.20 -12.64 -25.88
C ASP A 631 18.15 -13.82 -25.63
N VAL A 632 18.94 -14.21 -26.64
CA VAL A 632 19.86 -15.36 -26.55
C VAL A 632 21.06 -15.11 -25.64
N SER A 633 21.44 -13.85 -25.43
CA SER A 633 22.56 -13.46 -24.56
C SER A 633 22.10 -13.05 -23.16
N SER A 634 20.96 -12.37 -23.03
CA SER A 634 20.48 -11.86 -21.73
C SER A 634 19.22 -12.50 -21.17
N GLY A 635 18.47 -13.30 -21.95
CA GLY A 635 17.16 -13.85 -21.55
C GLY A 635 16.02 -12.83 -21.51
N GLU A 636 16.29 -11.56 -21.84
CA GLU A 636 15.30 -10.48 -21.81
C GLU A 636 14.24 -10.68 -22.91
N MET A 637 12.97 -10.71 -22.53
CA MET A 637 11.85 -10.72 -23.47
C MET A 637 11.89 -9.47 -24.35
N LYS A 638 11.89 -9.68 -25.67
CA LYS A 638 11.78 -8.60 -26.65
C LYS A 638 10.32 -8.19 -26.84
N THR A 639 10.13 -6.92 -27.17
CA THR A 639 8.88 -6.32 -27.63
C THR A 639 9.19 -5.47 -28.88
N ASP A 640 8.16 -5.05 -29.60
CA ASP A 640 8.28 -4.30 -30.87
C ASP A 640 8.94 -5.14 -31.98
N TRP A 641 9.41 -4.48 -33.06
CA TRP A 641 10.12 -5.12 -34.17
C TRP A 641 11.39 -5.85 -33.71
N TYR A 642 11.37 -7.18 -33.84
CA TYR A 642 12.53 -8.04 -33.63
C TYR A 642 13.11 -8.52 -34.96
N ARG A 643 14.43 -8.44 -35.12
CA ARG A 643 15.16 -9.08 -36.22
C ARG A 643 15.95 -10.26 -35.70
N ASP A 644 15.58 -11.46 -36.14
CA ASP A 644 16.31 -12.67 -35.82
C ASP A 644 17.73 -12.60 -36.39
N VAL A 645 18.72 -12.71 -35.49
CA VAL A 645 20.14 -12.52 -35.85
C VAL A 645 20.71 -13.69 -36.67
N ASN A 646 20.11 -14.87 -36.59
CA ASN A 646 20.57 -16.08 -37.27
C ASN A 646 20.01 -16.20 -38.69
N THR A 647 18.73 -15.85 -38.85
CA THR A 647 17.99 -15.97 -40.12
C THR A 647 17.88 -14.63 -40.86
N GLY A 648 18.11 -13.51 -40.17
CA GLY A 648 17.95 -12.16 -40.68
C GLY A 648 16.50 -11.70 -40.90
N LYS A 649 15.52 -12.54 -40.52
CA LYS A 649 14.08 -12.32 -40.69
C LYS A 649 13.53 -11.36 -39.64
N TRP A 650 12.42 -10.70 -39.95
CA TRP A 650 11.75 -9.75 -39.06
C TRP A 650 10.44 -10.33 -38.54
N TYR A 651 10.15 -10.00 -37.29
CA TYR A 651 8.97 -10.41 -36.53
C TYR A 651 8.45 -9.18 -35.77
N MET A 652 7.16 -9.12 -35.50
CA MET A 652 6.56 -8.11 -34.64
C MET A 652 6.13 -8.77 -33.32
N LEU A 653 6.59 -8.24 -32.20
CA LEU A 653 6.21 -8.66 -30.86
C LEU A 653 5.38 -7.54 -30.21
N ASP A 654 4.26 -7.86 -29.59
CA ASP A 654 3.39 -6.85 -29.00
C ASP A 654 4.14 -5.98 -27.97
N ARG A 655 3.88 -4.66 -28.02
CA ARG A 655 4.60 -3.67 -27.21
C ARG A 655 4.33 -3.79 -25.71
N LYS A 656 3.22 -4.42 -25.30
CA LYS A 656 2.79 -4.57 -23.90
C LYS A 656 2.98 -6.00 -23.39
N SER A 657 2.57 -7.01 -24.15
CA SER A 657 2.61 -8.42 -23.74
C SER A 657 3.84 -9.19 -24.25
N GLY A 658 4.51 -8.72 -25.31
CA GLY A 658 5.60 -9.45 -25.98
C GLY A 658 5.14 -10.61 -26.87
N GLU A 659 3.83 -10.79 -27.04
CA GLU A 659 3.25 -11.83 -27.89
C GLU A 659 3.58 -11.60 -29.37
N MET A 660 4.02 -12.64 -30.08
CA MET A 660 4.31 -12.57 -31.51
C MET A 660 3.02 -12.33 -32.31
N ILE A 661 2.99 -11.20 -33.01
CA ILE A 661 1.90 -10.83 -33.91
C ILE A 661 2.03 -11.63 -35.21
N THR A 662 0.91 -12.19 -35.66
CA THR A 662 0.74 -12.82 -36.97
C THR A 662 -0.33 -12.07 -37.76
N ASN A 663 -0.43 -12.31 -39.07
CA ASN A 663 -1.37 -11.64 -39.98
C ASN A 663 -1.08 -10.13 -40.10
N TRP A 664 -2.08 -9.33 -40.46
CA TRP A 664 -1.96 -7.88 -40.62
C TRP A 664 -1.66 -7.13 -39.31
N PHE A 665 -0.64 -6.28 -39.35
CA PHE A 665 -0.24 -5.37 -38.27
C PHE A 665 -0.21 -3.93 -38.77
N ASN A 666 -0.71 -2.99 -37.96
CA ASN A 666 -0.60 -1.55 -38.20
C ASN A 666 0.36 -0.92 -37.20
N ASP A 667 1.40 -0.22 -37.67
CA ASP A 667 2.31 0.52 -36.80
C ASP A 667 1.71 1.85 -36.33
N LEU A 668 2.34 2.45 -35.32
CA LEU A 668 1.91 3.73 -34.72
C LEU A 668 1.92 4.93 -35.70
N ASN A 669 2.49 4.76 -36.90
CA ASN A 669 2.49 5.76 -37.98
C ASN A 669 1.46 5.43 -39.08
N GLY A 670 0.56 4.47 -38.83
CA GLY A 670 -0.48 4.05 -39.76
C GLY A 670 -0.01 3.14 -40.90
N LYS A 671 1.25 2.67 -40.90
CA LYS A 671 1.74 1.75 -41.95
C LYS A 671 1.33 0.32 -41.65
N TRP A 672 0.82 -0.37 -42.67
CA TRP A 672 0.46 -1.78 -42.58
C TRP A 672 1.62 -2.69 -42.96
N TYR A 673 1.73 -3.85 -42.30
CA TYR A 673 2.68 -4.92 -42.56
C TYR A 673 1.95 -6.25 -42.47
N TYR A 674 2.46 -7.28 -43.15
CA TYR A 674 1.90 -8.64 -43.07
C TYR A 674 2.93 -9.59 -42.46
N LEU A 675 2.56 -10.19 -41.33
CA LEU A 675 3.31 -11.24 -40.66
C LEU A 675 2.71 -12.59 -41.07
N ASP A 676 3.54 -13.56 -41.43
CA ASP A 676 3.09 -14.90 -41.82
C ASP A 676 2.20 -15.55 -40.75
N THR A 677 1.07 -16.14 -41.13
CA THR A 677 0.09 -16.68 -40.17
C THR A 677 0.59 -17.90 -39.39
N ASN A 678 1.59 -18.62 -39.90
CA ASN A 678 2.10 -19.84 -39.27
C ASN A 678 3.45 -19.60 -38.57
N SER A 679 4.28 -18.74 -39.14
CA SER A 679 5.67 -18.51 -38.70
C SER A 679 5.93 -17.12 -38.10
N GLY A 680 5.00 -16.17 -38.22
CA GLY A 680 5.19 -14.77 -37.77
C GLY A 680 6.17 -13.94 -38.61
N GLU A 681 6.75 -14.53 -39.66
CA GLU A 681 7.74 -13.87 -40.51
C GLU A 681 7.15 -12.71 -41.31
N MET A 682 7.67 -11.51 -41.14
CA MET A 682 7.29 -10.34 -41.93
C MET A 682 7.58 -10.56 -43.41
N LYS A 683 6.53 -10.52 -44.24
CA LYS A 683 6.64 -10.69 -45.68
C LYS A 683 7.10 -9.41 -46.40
N LYS A 684 7.55 -9.59 -47.64
CA LYS A 684 7.93 -8.55 -48.60
C LYS A 684 7.49 -8.99 -50.00
N GLY A 685 7.27 -8.04 -50.90
CA GLY A 685 6.73 -8.30 -52.23
C GLY A 685 5.26 -8.70 -52.18
N TRP A 686 4.84 -9.56 -53.10
CA TRP A 686 3.45 -10.01 -53.23
C TRP A 686 3.02 -10.98 -52.13
N ILE A 687 1.85 -10.73 -51.55
CA ILE A 687 1.14 -11.67 -50.67
C ILE A 687 -0.33 -11.79 -51.09
N LEU A 688 -0.91 -12.97 -50.85
CA LEU A 688 -2.33 -13.25 -50.99
C LEU A 688 -2.90 -13.45 -49.58
N ASP A 689 -3.88 -12.64 -49.19
CA ASP A 689 -4.45 -12.72 -47.84
C ASP A 689 -5.53 -13.81 -47.72
N GLY A 690 -6.06 -14.01 -46.50
CA GLY A 690 -7.12 -14.97 -46.24
C GLY A 690 -8.43 -14.70 -47.00
N ASN A 691 -8.67 -13.44 -47.40
CA ASN A 691 -9.82 -13.03 -48.22
C ASN A 691 -9.59 -13.22 -49.73
N LYS A 692 -8.45 -13.82 -50.14
CA LYS A 692 -8.03 -14.02 -51.53
C LYS A 692 -7.82 -12.71 -52.29
N LYS A 693 -7.48 -11.62 -51.59
CA LYS A 693 -7.03 -10.36 -52.18
C LYS A 693 -5.50 -10.34 -52.26
N TRP A 694 -4.97 -9.88 -53.38
CA TRP A 694 -3.54 -9.65 -53.55
C TRP A 694 -3.13 -8.29 -52.96
N TYR A 695 -2.00 -8.27 -52.28
CA TYR A 695 -1.37 -7.07 -51.72
C TYR A 695 0.12 -7.08 -52.07
N HIS A 696 0.73 -5.90 -52.08
CA HIS A 696 2.16 -5.74 -52.29
C HIS A 696 2.80 -5.00 -51.11
N LEU A 697 3.96 -5.50 -50.67
CA LEU A 697 4.73 -5.00 -49.55
C LEU A 697 6.11 -4.54 -50.05
N GLY A 698 6.52 -3.33 -49.69
CA GLY A 698 7.79 -2.75 -50.12
C GLY A 698 9.03 -3.47 -49.55
N THR A 699 10.22 -2.97 -49.90
CA THR A 699 11.50 -3.51 -49.41
C THR A 699 11.67 -3.40 -47.89
N SER A 700 10.93 -2.50 -47.23
CA SER A 700 10.81 -2.39 -45.78
C SER A 700 9.78 -3.33 -45.15
N GLY A 701 8.96 -4.03 -45.94
CA GLY A 701 7.79 -4.80 -45.49
C GLY A 701 6.49 -3.98 -45.35
N ALA A 702 6.57 -2.65 -45.45
CA ALA A 702 5.38 -1.80 -45.39
C ALA A 702 4.51 -1.95 -46.66
N MET A 703 3.21 -2.07 -46.49
CA MET A 703 2.21 -2.18 -47.54
C MET A 703 2.26 -0.97 -48.47
N THR A 704 2.30 -1.21 -49.77
CA THR A 704 2.34 -0.16 -50.79
C THR A 704 0.95 0.18 -51.28
N ILE A 705 0.70 1.46 -51.51
CA ILE A 705 -0.52 2.01 -52.14
C ILE A 705 -0.16 2.75 -53.42
N GLY A 706 -1.10 2.90 -54.34
CA GLY A 706 -0.91 3.55 -55.63
C GLY A 706 -0.17 2.68 -56.66
N TRP A 707 0.45 3.32 -57.65
CA TRP A 707 1.21 2.63 -58.70
C TRP A 707 2.54 2.09 -58.19
N ILE A 708 2.75 0.78 -58.35
CA ILE A 708 4.01 0.08 -58.05
C ILE A 708 4.54 -0.65 -59.27
N LYS A 709 5.87 -0.84 -59.31
CA LYS A 709 6.55 -1.63 -60.32
C LYS A 709 7.16 -2.87 -59.65
N ASP A 710 6.83 -4.06 -60.12
CA ASP A 710 7.36 -5.31 -59.57
C ASP A 710 8.80 -5.60 -60.05
N THR A 711 9.36 -6.71 -59.56
CA THR A 711 10.70 -7.19 -59.93
C THR A 711 10.83 -7.60 -61.39
N ASP A 712 9.73 -7.97 -62.05
CA ASP A 712 9.68 -8.29 -63.49
C ASP A 712 9.58 -7.02 -64.35
N GLY A 713 9.46 -5.85 -63.73
CA GLY A 713 9.32 -4.56 -64.39
C GLY A 713 7.90 -4.24 -64.86
N LYS A 714 6.89 -5.00 -64.44
CA LYS A 714 5.46 -4.74 -64.74
C LYS A 714 4.91 -3.74 -63.74
N TRP A 715 3.97 -2.91 -64.18
CA TRP A 715 3.27 -1.94 -63.32
C TRP A 715 1.93 -2.51 -62.84
N TYR A 716 1.57 -2.22 -61.59
CA TYR A 716 0.30 -2.60 -60.96
C TYR A 716 -0.20 -1.41 -60.13
N TYR A 717 -1.50 -1.40 -59.83
CA TYR A 717 -2.09 -0.41 -58.96
C TYR A 717 -2.66 -1.05 -57.70
N MET A 718 -2.30 -0.49 -56.55
CA MET A 718 -2.79 -0.88 -55.24
C MET A 718 -3.76 0.19 -54.74
N TYR A 719 -4.98 -0.19 -54.35
CA TYR A 719 -5.97 0.73 -53.79
C TYR A 719 -5.52 1.31 -52.43
N SER A 720 -6.28 2.27 -51.89
CA SER A 720 -6.02 2.84 -50.56
C SER A 720 -6.18 1.84 -49.41
N ASP A 721 -6.96 0.76 -49.61
CA ASP A 721 -7.01 -0.40 -48.69
C ASP A 721 -5.83 -1.36 -48.87
N GLY A 722 -4.92 -1.09 -49.82
CA GLY A 722 -3.77 -1.89 -50.18
C GLY A 722 -4.05 -3.03 -51.18
N SER A 723 -5.30 -3.30 -51.53
CA SER A 723 -5.64 -4.41 -52.42
C SER A 723 -5.32 -4.12 -53.88
N MET A 724 -4.87 -5.13 -54.62
CA MET A 724 -4.48 -5.00 -56.03
C MET A 724 -5.70 -4.82 -56.92
N ALA A 725 -5.67 -3.82 -57.80
CA ALA A 725 -6.62 -3.68 -58.88
C ALA A 725 -6.36 -4.74 -59.98
N TYR A 726 -7.42 -5.34 -60.52
CA TYR A 726 -7.37 -6.25 -61.67
C TYR A 726 -8.61 -6.07 -62.53
N ASP A 727 -8.47 -6.37 -63.83
CA ASP A 727 -9.50 -6.24 -64.88
C ASP A 727 -10.31 -4.93 -64.82
N THR A 728 -9.60 -3.80 -64.73
CA THR A 728 -10.23 -2.49 -64.49
C THR A 728 -9.38 -1.33 -65.01
N TYR A 729 -9.99 -0.15 -65.07
CA TYR A 729 -9.31 1.11 -65.40
C TYR A 729 -8.96 1.88 -64.13
N ILE A 730 -7.71 2.34 -64.06
CA ILE A 730 -7.21 3.30 -63.08
C ILE A 730 -6.89 4.58 -63.86
N ASP A 731 -7.74 5.60 -63.69
CA ASP A 731 -7.82 6.77 -64.56
C ASP A 731 -7.96 6.37 -66.05
N ARG A 732 -6.86 6.50 -66.81
CA ARG A 732 -6.78 6.16 -68.24
C ARG A 732 -5.96 4.90 -68.53
N TYR A 733 -5.46 4.22 -67.49
CA TYR A 733 -4.57 3.07 -67.62
C TYR A 733 -5.32 1.78 -67.24
N TYR A 734 -5.40 0.83 -68.16
CA TYR A 734 -6.04 -0.46 -67.90
C TYR A 734 -5.05 -1.46 -67.30
N VAL A 735 -5.48 -2.12 -66.21
CA VAL A 735 -4.81 -3.29 -65.63
C VAL A 735 -5.59 -4.55 -65.99
N ASN A 736 -4.89 -5.57 -66.47
CA ASN A 736 -5.51 -6.80 -66.96
C ASN A 736 -5.99 -7.73 -65.82
N PHE A 737 -6.52 -8.91 -66.15
CA PHE A 737 -7.02 -9.88 -65.17
C PHE A 737 -5.98 -10.39 -64.14
N ASN A 738 -4.67 -10.20 -64.39
CA ASN A 738 -3.58 -10.46 -63.44
C ASN A 738 -3.11 -9.18 -62.70
N GLY A 739 -3.82 -8.06 -62.85
CA GLY A 739 -3.47 -6.75 -62.28
C GLY A 739 -2.33 -6.00 -62.98
N ALA A 740 -1.68 -6.60 -63.98
CA ALA A 740 -0.59 -5.95 -64.69
C ALA A 740 -1.11 -4.92 -65.70
N TYR A 741 -0.58 -3.70 -65.64
CA TYR A 741 -0.74 -2.66 -66.65
C TYR A 741 -0.27 -3.15 -68.01
N LYS A 742 -1.03 -2.79 -69.04
CA LYS A 742 -0.66 -3.00 -70.43
C LYS A 742 -0.81 -1.69 -71.20
N GLU A 743 0.28 -1.22 -71.76
CA GLU A 743 0.27 -0.17 -72.78
C GLU A 743 -0.36 -0.75 -74.06
N TYR A 744 -1.31 0.00 -74.64
CA TYR A 744 -2.13 -0.40 -75.79
C TYR A 744 -1.89 0.56 -76.96
#